data_AF-A0A4Q2V788-F1
#
_entry.id   AF-A0A4Q2V788-F1
#
_cell.length_a   1.000
_cell.length_b   1.000
_cell.length_c   1.000
_cell.angle_alpha   90.00
_cell.angle_beta   90.00
_cell.angle_gamma   90.00
#
_symmetry.space_group_name_H-M   'P 1'
#
loop_
_entity.id
_entity.type
_entity.pdbx_description
1 polymer ?
#
loop_
_entity_poly.entity_id
_entity_poly.type
_entity_poly.pdbx_seq_one_letter_code
_entity_poly.pdbx_strand_id
1 'polypeptide(L)'
;MRIPVTRADLDSGRFTKISRTLIKCWPHGKLSLMQAQGMLAQMLGYRSLHDLQEAVKRGQGVAAPEVLPSRAQIIAGAAWKLSRCASIPLSAARLVAEGLRLSTLDADAATQDANVERTFERMRKDSEAQGKMLMLDETPAYLNPPWEPMTPLLIDWGVPPYEFAVLRDGSAFSWHVLKTLVNSLPEGYTEELAQEGAYQQATTKDAITRQFVMNELLPQAFAPLADAIKRDKRMPNGFAIRWLFNEERRCLGRVIENWMLGGVVPVVFDAESDAIFNALAEIMCGRAISVSSAPSLAEHGVSGYPVRIMAFLSPQLGGGFDLREDLSSYPYSRNGEPLDFELSPLSIPLSFRGEDAVLDAGSDGTFIEQGQTYVRHKQSKFLIARDIPDWMRADPRLMHLHLDLDGHQPLGKGAIPEPLAALHDAVKDALQASFRAARSVATARRADELVAVARSHAQPGALDGYLEAYVGDQVGEDQVWLQRLGGEIKALCPSLHAYSNLTLGGLSKLFEGSDSPKPPDNVQDLFPALVVMSAFCAAEVDIEDACRVASAESFLLVCEMLIERRTSTKTAFADALALAKLDSALARHDEAVRSIQRWREEASRQDKIRAEGAYLYAKDPLSREKPKTMLEMVSRVRSYGHKPVLATQSWHDFQGEAAGKGRLIPLSHAIAGAATDVGADADDSAA
;
A
#
# COMPACT_ATOMS: atom_id res chain seq x y z
N MET A 1 -34.93 -10.50 18.09
CA MET A 1 -35.32 -9.18 17.54
C MET A 1 -36.37 -9.33 16.43
N ARG A 2 -37.37 -8.43 16.37
CA ARG A 2 -38.32 -8.33 15.23
C ARG A 2 -38.04 -7.03 14.48
N ILE A 3 -37.89 -7.09 13.16
CA ILE A 3 -37.68 -5.91 12.31
C ILE A 3 -39.07 -5.39 11.89
N PRO A 4 -39.42 -4.13 12.20
CA PRO A 4 -40.74 -3.61 11.90
C PRO A 4 -40.94 -3.49 10.39
N VAL A 5 -42.14 -3.86 9.92
CA VAL A 5 -42.60 -3.63 8.54
C VAL A 5 -43.84 -2.76 8.61
N THR A 6 -43.91 -1.72 7.78
CA THR A 6 -45.07 -0.81 7.78
C THR A 6 -46.11 -1.25 6.75
N ARG A 7 -47.30 -0.64 6.84
CA ARG A 7 -48.32 -0.78 5.79
C ARG A 7 -47.83 -0.21 4.46
N ALA A 8 -47.05 0.88 4.48
CA ALA A 8 -46.47 1.47 3.28
C ALA A 8 -45.47 0.52 2.60
N ASP A 9 -44.67 -0.23 3.36
CA ASP A 9 -43.74 -1.23 2.81
C ASP A 9 -44.44 -2.37 2.05
N LEU A 10 -45.64 -2.76 2.51
CA LEU A 10 -46.48 -3.75 1.84
C LEU A 10 -47.20 -3.16 0.62
N ASP A 11 -47.85 -2.01 0.78
CA ASP A 11 -48.69 -1.39 -0.25
C ASP A 11 -47.85 -0.85 -1.44
N SER A 12 -46.62 -0.39 -1.19
CA SER A 12 -45.68 0.08 -2.23
C SER A 12 -44.97 -1.05 -3.00
N GLY A 13 -45.19 -2.31 -2.61
CA GLY A 13 -44.56 -3.48 -3.24
C GLY A 13 -43.06 -3.63 -2.93
N ARG A 14 -42.48 -2.82 -2.04
CA ARG A 14 -41.07 -2.95 -1.60
C ARG A 14 -40.79 -4.34 -1.02
N PHE A 15 -41.67 -4.84 -0.16
CA PHE A 15 -41.57 -6.19 0.40
C PHE A 15 -41.52 -7.29 -0.69
N THR A 16 -42.36 -7.15 -1.72
CA THR A 16 -42.38 -8.07 -2.86
C THR A 16 -41.11 -7.96 -3.71
N LYS A 17 -40.55 -6.76 -3.87
CA LYS A 17 -39.27 -6.55 -4.58
C LYS A 17 -38.11 -7.22 -3.84
N ILE A 18 -38.03 -7.07 -2.52
CA ILE A 18 -37.04 -7.76 -1.67
C ILE A 18 -37.22 -9.28 -1.78
N SER A 19 -38.46 -9.77 -1.74
CA SER A 19 -38.76 -11.20 -1.91
C SER A 19 -38.30 -11.73 -3.28
N ARG A 20 -38.43 -10.95 -4.36
CA ARG A 20 -37.89 -11.34 -5.68
C ARG A 20 -36.37 -11.35 -5.71
N THR A 21 -35.71 -10.45 -4.99
CA THR A 21 -34.25 -10.50 -4.80
C THR A 21 -33.86 -11.77 -4.05
N LEU A 22 -34.59 -12.12 -2.99
CA LEU A 22 -34.38 -13.35 -2.22
C LEU A 22 -34.43 -14.60 -3.11
N ILE A 23 -35.37 -14.69 -4.04
CA ILE A 23 -35.46 -15.81 -5.00
C ILE A 23 -34.16 -15.95 -5.81
N LYS A 24 -33.53 -14.83 -6.20
CA LYS A 24 -32.32 -14.83 -7.04
C LYS A 24 -31.08 -15.25 -6.27
N CYS A 25 -30.99 -14.88 -4.99
CA CYS A 25 -29.85 -15.21 -4.13
C CYS A 25 -30.10 -16.43 -3.24
N TRP A 26 -31.18 -17.18 -3.48
CA TRP A 26 -31.52 -18.32 -2.64
C TRP A 26 -30.56 -19.50 -2.82
N PRO A 27 -30.00 -20.07 -1.75
CA PRO A 27 -29.01 -21.13 -1.85
C PRO A 27 -29.61 -22.52 -2.19
N HIS A 28 -30.92 -22.72 -2.05
CA HIS A 28 -31.54 -24.04 -2.17
C HIS A 28 -32.67 -24.11 -3.20
N GLY A 29 -32.33 -24.55 -4.41
CA GLY A 29 -33.33 -24.78 -5.46
C GLY A 29 -34.12 -23.52 -5.82
N LYS A 30 -35.30 -23.70 -6.43
CA LYS A 30 -36.16 -22.59 -6.85
C LYS A 30 -37.20 -22.28 -5.77
N LEU A 31 -37.19 -21.06 -5.24
CA LEU A 31 -38.28 -20.53 -4.43
C LEU A 31 -39.40 -19.96 -5.30
N SER A 32 -40.65 -20.34 -5.03
CA SER A 32 -41.79 -19.57 -5.53
C SER A 32 -41.89 -18.23 -4.79
N LEU A 33 -42.57 -17.25 -5.40
CA LEU A 33 -42.74 -15.93 -4.80
C LEU A 33 -43.46 -15.99 -3.44
N MET A 34 -44.47 -16.85 -3.29
CA MET A 34 -45.20 -17.01 -2.04
C MET A 34 -44.30 -17.59 -0.93
N GLN A 35 -43.46 -18.58 -1.28
CA GLN A 35 -42.47 -19.12 -0.34
C GLN A 35 -41.41 -18.08 0.03
N ALA A 36 -40.94 -17.28 -0.92
CA ALA A 36 -39.97 -16.22 -0.66
C ALA A 36 -40.54 -15.12 0.25
N GLN A 37 -41.81 -14.75 0.08
CA GLN A 37 -42.49 -13.81 0.97
C GLN A 37 -42.68 -14.38 2.38
N GLY A 38 -43.04 -15.67 2.48
CA GLY A 38 -43.10 -16.38 3.77
C GLY A 38 -41.75 -16.44 4.48
N MET A 39 -40.69 -16.75 3.72
CA MET A 39 -39.32 -16.80 4.22
C MET A 39 -38.85 -15.41 4.67
N LEU A 40 -39.08 -14.37 3.86
CA LEU A 40 -38.75 -13.00 4.23
C LEU A 40 -39.47 -12.56 5.51
N ALA A 41 -40.74 -12.93 5.70
CA ALA A 41 -41.45 -12.65 6.95
C ALA A 41 -40.77 -13.32 8.16
N GLN A 42 -40.33 -14.57 8.01
CA GLN A 42 -39.59 -15.28 9.06
C GLN A 42 -38.21 -14.67 9.33
N MET A 43 -37.50 -14.24 8.29
CA MET A 43 -36.22 -13.52 8.41
C MET A 43 -36.37 -12.23 9.22
N LEU A 44 -37.49 -11.52 9.08
CA LEU A 44 -37.78 -10.29 9.82
C LEU A 44 -38.30 -10.56 11.26
N GLY A 45 -38.40 -11.83 11.67
CA GLY A 45 -38.76 -12.24 13.03
C GLY A 45 -40.25 -12.53 13.26
N TYR A 46 -41.06 -12.61 12.20
CA TYR A 46 -42.46 -13.01 12.27
C TYR A 46 -42.61 -14.53 12.16
N ARG A 47 -43.68 -15.10 12.72
CA ARG A 47 -43.89 -16.56 12.64
C ARG A 47 -44.25 -17.02 11.22
N SER A 48 -44.97 -16.16 10.49
CA SER A 48 -45.44 -16.41 9.13
C SER A 48 -45.76 -15.10 8.40
N LEU A 49 -46.01 -15.16 7.10
CA LEU A 49 -46.51 -14.01 6.34
C LEU A 49 -47.85 -13.49 6.88
N HIS A 50 -48.71 -14.39 7.37
CA HIS A 50 -49.99 -14.01 7.95
C HIS A 50 -49.80 -13.23 9.26
N ASP A 51 -48.89 -13.68 10.13
CA ASP A 51 -48.51 -13.00 11.37
C ASP A 51 -47.97 -11.59 11.10
N LEU A 52 -47.14 -11.43 10.06
CA LEU A 52 -46.67 -10.11 9.61
C LEU A 52 -47.84 -9.22 9.18
N GLN A 53 -48.73 -9.73 8.33
CA GLN A 53 -49.90 -8.97 7.86
C GLN A 53 -50.85 -8.59 9.01
N GLU A 54 -51.05 -9.47 9.99
CA GLU A 54 -51.82 -9.16 11.20
C GLU A 54 -51.15 -8.08 12.05
N ALA A 55 -49.84 -8.17 12.26
CA ALA A 55 -49.09 -7.17 13.03
C ALA A 55 -49.17 -5.78 12.39
N VAL A 56 -49.05 -5.70 11.06
CA VAL A 56 -49.24 -4.46 10.30
C VAL A 56 -50.67 -3.94 10.42
N LYS A 57 -51.68 -4.80 10.30
CA LYS A 57 -53.11 -4.41 10.41
C LYS A 57 -53.48 -3.89 11.79
N ARG A 58 -52.94 -4.49 12.84
CA ARG A 58 -53.21 -4.09 14.23
C ARG A 58 -52.47 -2.81 14.63
N GLY A 59 -51.65 -2.23 13.75
CA GLY A 59 -50.84 -1.06 14.06
C GLY A 59 -49.94 -1.31 15.28
N GLN A 60 -49.58 -2.58 15.54
CA GLN A 60 -48.63 -2.91 16.58
C GLN A 60 -47.26 -2.47 16.07
N GLY A 61 -46.98 -1.18 16.23
CA GLY A 61 -45.62 -0.68 16.24
C GLY A 61 -44.90 -1.52 17.29
N VAL A 62 -43.95 -2.34 16.84
CA VAL A 62 -43.00 -3.01 17.73
C VAL A 62 -42.52 -1.94 18.69
N ALA A 63 -42.64 -2.17 20.00
CA ALA A 63 -42.16 -1.23 21.02
C ALA A 63 -40.79 -0.73 20.57
N ALA A 64 -40.68 0.59 20.34
CA ALA A 64 -39.44 1.16 19.86
C ALA A 64 -38.34 0.73 20.84
N PRO A 65 -37.30 0.02 20.38
CA PRO A 65 -36.24 -0.37 21.29
C PRO A 65 -35.67 0.91 21.93
N GLU A 66 -35.31 0.85 23.22
CA GLU A 66 -34.74 2.00 23.95
C GLU A 66 -33.52 2.58 23.22
N VAL A 67 -32.85 1.73 22.44
CA VAL A 67 -31.75 2.06 21.53
C VAL A 67 -32.17 1.69 20.11
N LEU A 68 -32.16 2.67 19.19
CA LEU A 68 -32.43 2.42 17.78
C LEU A 68 -31.36 1.48 17.21
N PRO A 69 -31.71 0.43 16.46
CA PRO A 69 -30.72 -0.46 15.88
C PRO A 69 -29.93 0.23 14.77
N SER A 70 -28.68 -0.17 14.56
CA SER A 70 -27.92 0.17 13.35
C SER A 70 -28.36 -0.69 12.17
N ARG A 71 -28.06 -0.25 10.94
CA ARG A 71 -28.27 -1.04 9.71
C ARG A 71 -27.55 -2.38 9.79
N ALA A 72 -26.34 -2.39 10.34
CA ALA A 72 -25.56 -3.61 10.57
C ALA A 72 -26.29 -4.59 11.51
N GLN A 73 -26.93 -4.09 12.58
CA GLN A 73 -27.73 -4.91 13.49
C GLN A 73 -29.01 -5.46 12.83
N ILE A 74 -29.65 -4.70 11.94
CA ILE A 74 -30.79 -5.18 11.15
C ILE A 74 -30.37 -6.36 10.25
N ILE A 75 -29.27 -6.19 9.51
CA ILE A 75 -28.72 -7.24 8.63
C ILE A 75 -28.32 -8.46 9.46
N ALA A 76 -27.61 -8.28 10.57
CA ALA A 76 -27.18 -9.34 11.46
C ALA A 76 -28.38 -10.12 12.04
N GLY A 77 -29.43 -9.43 12.47
CA GLY A 77 -30.66 -10.06 12.96
C GLY A 77 -31.39 -10.87 11.87
N ALA A 78 -31.49 -10.32 10.65
CA ALA A 78 -32.08 -11.03 9.52
C ALA A 78 -31.27 -12.27 9.12
N ALA A 79 -29.93 -12.15 9.09
CA ALA A 79 -29.01 -13.25 8.82
C ALA A 79 -29.13 -14.36 9.88
N TRP A 80 -29.20 -13.99 11.16
CA TRP A 80 -29.40 -14.94 12.25
C TRP A 80 -30.67 -15.75 12.07
N LYS A 81 -31.82 -15.09 11.85
CA LYS A 81 -33.10 -15.77 11.66
C LYS A 81 -33.10 -16.65 10.41
N LEU A 82 -32.52 -16.16 9.31
CA LEU A 82 -32.38 -16.94 8.09
C LEU A 82 -31.54 -18.20 8.31
N SER A 83 -30.42 -18.10 9.05
CA SER A 83 -29.55 -19.24 9.33
C SER A 83 -30.30 -20.37 10.05
N ARG A 84 -31.20 -20.01 10.98
CA ARG A 84 -31.99 -20.98 11.76
C ARG A 84 -33.17 -21.52 10.96
N CYS A 85 -33.93 -20.67 10.25
CA CYS A 85 -35.14 -21.10 9.55
C CYS A 85 -34.86 -21.88 8.24
N ALA A 86 -33.76 -21.57 7.56
CA ALA A 86 -33.35 -22.24 6.33
C ALA A 86 -32.23 -23.26 6.54
N SER A 87 -31.74 -23.42 7.79
CA SER A 87 -30.63 -24.31 8.15
C SER A 87 -29.37 -24.10 7.29
N ILE A 88 -29.06 -22.84 6.99
CA ILE A 88 -27.86 -22.46 6.24
C ILE A 88 -26.80 -21.86 7.17
N PRO A 89 -25.50 -21.97 6.84
CA PRO A 89 -24.44 -21.34 7.60
C PRO A 89 -24.66 -19.83 7.76
N LEU A 90 -24.34 -19.28 8.95
CA LEU A 90 -24.54 -17.87 9.27
C LEU A 90 -23.81 -16.93 8.29
N SER A 91 -22.62 -17.29 7.85
CA SER A 91 -21.86 -16.58 6.81
C SER A 91 -22.64 -16.46 5.49
N ALA A 92 -23.21 -17.56 5.00
CA ALA A 92 -24.04 -17.56 3.80
C ALA A 92 -25.35 -16.78 4.00
N ALA A 93 -26.00 -16.94 5.16
CA ALA A 93 -27.19 -16.17 5.51
C ALA A 93 -26.93 -14.66 5.53
N ARG A 94 -25.74 -14.27 5.98
CA ARG A 94 -25.30 -12.88 6.01
C ARG A 94 -25.10 -12.31 4.62
N LEU A 95 -24.42 -13.01 3.71
CA LEU A 95 -24.27 -12.59 2.31
C LEU A 95 -25.64 -12.40 1.64
N VAL A 96 -26.60 -13.30 1.92
CA VAL A 96 -27.97 -13.14 1.45
C VAL A 96 -28.59 -11.87 2.06
N ALA A 97 -28.55 -11.69 3.38
CA ALA A 97 -29.14 -10.54 4.06
C ALA A 97 -28.56 -9.19 3.60
N GLU A 98 -27.24 -9.10 3.40
CA GLU A 98 -26.55 -7.92 2.85
C GLU A 98 -27.03 -7.59 1.43
N GLY A 99 -27.25 -8.63 0.60
CA GLY A 99 -27.79 -8.47 -0.75
C GLY A 99 -29.27 -8.08 -0.83
N LEU A 100 -30.04 -8.23 0.25
CA LEU A 100 -31.50 -8.05 0.23
C LEU A 100 -31.99 -6.60 0.21
N ARG A 101 -31.12 -5.59 0.15
CA ARG A 101 -31.51 -4.16 0.15
C ARG A 101 -32.54 -3.82 1.23
N LEU A 102 -32.34 -4.38 2.43
CA LEU A 102 -33.24 -4.18 3.59
C LEU A 102 -33.34 -2.70 4.00
N SER A 103 -32.37 -1.88 3.61
CA SER A 103 -32.40 -0.41 3.74
C SER A 103 -33.55 0.28 3.01
N THR A 104 -34.26 -0.43 2.12
CA THR A 104 -35.45 0.12 1.44
C THR A 104 -36.72 0.05 2.29
N LEU A 105 -36.71 -0.68 3.41
CA LEU A 105 -37.82 -0.72 4.35
C LEU A 105 -37.86 0.56 5.20
N ASP A 106 -39.04 0.97 5.63
CA ASP A 106 -39.19 2.16 6.49
C ASP A 106 -38.44 2.01 7.83
N ALA A 107 -38.15 0.78 8.26
CA ALA A 107 -37.31 0.51 9.43
C ALA A 107 -35.90 1.15 9.34
N ASP A 108 -35.34 1.29 8.12
CA ASP A 108 -34.04 1.94 7.90
C ASP A 108 -34.06 3.40 8.36
N ALA A 109 -35.18 4.09 8.10
CA ALA A 109 -35.37 5.49 8.43
C ALA A 109 -35.35 5.75 9.95
N ALA A 110 -35.53 4.71 10.76
CA ALA A 110 -35.47 4.77 12.22
C ALA A 110 -34.11 4.31 12.78
N THR A 111 -33.14 3.95 11.94
CA THR A 111 -31.82 3.50 12.42
C THR A 111 -30.96 4.65 12.96
N GLN A 112 -29.98 4.32 13.80
CA GLN A 112 -28.95 5.27 14.23
C GLN A 112 -28.20 5.85 13.04
N ASP A 113 -27.82 5.02 12.07
CA ASP A 113 -27.05 5.43 10.90
C ASP A 113 -27.83 6.45 10.04
N ALA A 114 -29.11 6.19 9.76
CA ALA A 114 -29.95 7.13 9.03
C ALA A 114 -30.15 8.45 9.81
N ASN A 115 -30.19 8.40 11.14
CA ASN A 115 -30.27 9.59 11.97
C ASN A 115 -28.96 10.40 11.94
N VAL A 116 -27.81 9.72 11.99
CA VAL A 116 -26.48 10.33 11.83
C VAL A 116 -26.35 10.96 10.45
N GLU A 117 -26.72 10.27 9.37
CA GLU A 117 -26.71 10.81 8.00
C GLU A 117 -27.59 12.06 7.88
N ARG A 118 -28.82 12.03 8.40
CA ARG A 118 -29.70 13.23 8.39
C ARG A 118 -29.13 14.37 9.19
N THR A 119 -28.52 14.07 10.33
CA THR A 119 -27.91 15.07 11.21
C THR A 119 -26.69 15.68 10.55
N PHE A 120 -25.85 14.85 9.93
CA PHE A 120 -24.70 15.26 9.15
C PHE A 120 -25.10 16.12 7.95
N GLU A 121 -26.12 15.69 7.19
CA GLU A 121 -26.61 16.43 6.04
C GLU A 121 -27.24 17.77 6.44
N ARG A 122 -27.91 17.83 7.61
CA ARG A 122 -28.39 19.09 8.19
C ARG A 122 -27.22 19.99 8.60
N MET A 123 -26.24 19.45 9.32
CA MET A 123 -25.04 20.19 9.72
C MET A 123 -24.25 20.69 8.50
N ARG A 124 -24.16 19.89 7.45
CA ARG A 124 -23.55 20.26 6.17
C ARG A 124 -24.28 21.43 5.54
N LYS A 125 -25.61 21.35 5.40
CA LYS A 125 -26.44 22.44 4.84
C LYS A 125 -26.36 23.72 5.68
N ASP A 126 -26.37 23.60 7.00
CA ASP A 126 -26.23 24.74 7.92
C ASP A 126 -24.82 25.35 7.83
N SER A 127 -23.79 24.52 7.65
CA SER A 127 -22.40 24.94 7.47
C SER A 127 -22.21 25.63 6.11
N GLU A 128 -22.73 25.07 5.02
CA GLU A 128 -22.74 25.67 3.68
C GLU A 128 -23.49 27.01 3.67
N ALA A 129 -24.65 27.10 4.33
CA ALA A 129 -25.42 28.33 4.45
C ALA A 129 -24.71 29.42 5.28
N GLN A 130 -23.83 29.03 6.21
CA GLN A 130 -23.02 29.93 7.02
C GLN A 130 -21.60 30.18 6.44
N GLY A 131 -21.28 29.63 5.27
CA GLY A 131 -19.94 29.72 4.67
C GLY A 131 -18.83 29.05 5.49
N LYS A 132 -19.18 28.10 6.37
CA LYS A 132 -18.25 27.36 7.23
C LYS A 132 -17.95 25.99 6.63
N MET A 133 -16.76 25.48 6.89
CA MET A 133 -16.37 24.13 6.49
C MET A 133 -16.61 23.15 7.65
N LEU A 134 -17.30 22.06 7.37
CA LEU A 134 -17.51 20.97 8.32
C LEU A 134 -16.29 20.03 8.28
N MET A 135 -15.53 19.94 9.37
CA MET A 135 -14.45 18.96 9.52
C MET A 135 -14.90 17.82 10.44
N LEU A 136 -14.65 16.58 10.01
CA LEU A 136 -14.86 15.39 10.83
C LEU A 136 -13.56 14.99 11.52
N ASP A 137 -13.62 14.73 12.82
CA ASP A 137 -12.51 14.21 13.60
C ASP A 137 -12.45 12.68 13.50
N GLU A 138 -11.69 12.15 12.54
CA GLU A 138 -11.46 10.70 12.37
C GLU A 138 -10.42 10.14 13.36
N THR A 139 -9.78 11.01 14.15
CA THR A 139 -8.69 10.68 15.07
C THR A 139 -9.00 9.49 16.00
N PRO A 140 -10.23 9.29 16.52
CA PRO A 140 -10.53 8.13 17.37
C PRO A 140 -10.40 6.77 16.67
N ALA A 141 -10.63 6.70 15.35
CA ALA A 141 -10.49 5.48 14.56
C ALA A 141 -9.02 5.12 14.29
N TYR A 142 -8.15 6.12 14.18
CA TYR A 142 -6.71 5.93 14.01
C TYR A 142 -5.97 5.67 15.33
N LEU A 143 -6.43 6.25 16.44
CA LEU A 143 -5.74 6.15 17.74
C LEU A 143 -6.08 4.88 18.55
N ASN A 144 -7.13 4.14 18.16
CA ASN A 144 -7.56 2.92 18.83
C ASN A 144 -7.49 1.72 17.88
N PRO A 145 -6.43 0.90 17.94
CA PRO A 145 -6.37 -0.32 17.15
C PRO A 145 -7.59 -1.20 17.49
N PRO A 146 -8.29 -1.77 16.49
CA PRO A 146 -9.51 -2.54 16.71
C PRO A 146 -9.20 -3.91 17.36
N TRP A 147 -9.10 -3.93 18.69
CA TRP A 147 -8.93 -5.15 19.49
C TRP A 147 -10.26 -5.71 19.98
N GLU A 148 -10.49 -7.01 19.78
CA GLU A 148 -11.74 -7.67 20.15
C GLU A 148 -11.65 -8.26 21.57
N PRO A 149 -12.54 -7.90 22.52
CA PRO A 149 -12.53 -8.41 23.88
C PRO A 149 -12.56 -9.93 24.02
N MET A 150 -13.18 -10.64 23.07
CA MET A 150 -13.23 -12.11 23.08
C MET A 150 -11.93 -12.79 22.62
N THR A 151 -10.95 -12.04 22.11
CA THR A 151 -9.70 -12.62 21.55
C THR A 151 -9.01 -13.59 22.51
N PRO A 152 -8.80 -13.28 23.81
CA PRO A 152 -8.15 -14.22 24.72
C PRO A 152 -8.95 -15.51 24.92
N LEU A 153 -10.27 -15.40 25.08
CA LEU A 153 -11.17 -16.54 25.28
C LEU A 153 -11.21 -17.47 24.06
N LEU A 154 -11.26 -16.90 22.85
CA LEU A 154 -11.25 -17.65 21.60
C LEU A 154 -9.94 -18.43 21.44
N ILE A 155 -8.80 -17.82 21.77
CA ILE A 155 -7.50 -18.50 21.76
C ILE A 155 -7.48 -19.64 22.78
N ASP A 156 -8.00 -19.41 23.99
CA ASP A 156 -8.08 -20.45 25.04
C ASP A 156 -9.03 -21.60 24.66
N TRP A 157 -10.00 -21.36 23.78
CA TRP A 157 -10.87 -22.40 23.21
C TRP A 157 -10.23 -23.20 22.07
N GLY A 158 -9.02 -22.83 21.64
CA GLY A 158 -8.26 -23.54 20.61
C GLY A 158 -8.40 -22.94 19.20
N VAL A 159 -8.92 -21.72 19.07
CA VAL A 159 -8.89 -21.00 17.78
C VAL A 159 -7.44 -20.63 17.43
N PRO A 160 -7.01 -20.75 16.15
CA PRO A 160 -5.66 -20.38 15.75
C PRO A 160 -5.29 -18.94 16.16
N PRO A 161 -4.14 -18.70 16.83
CA PRO A 161 -3.78 -17.41 17.40
C PRO A 161 -3.10 -16.46 16.39
N TYR A 162 -3.58 -16.44 15.15
CA TYR A 162 -3.02 -15.67 14.03
C TYR A 162 -4.15 -14.98 13.27
N GLU A 163 -3.88 -13.84 12.65
CA GLU A 163 -4.86 -13.22 11.76
C GLU A 163 -5.22 -14.13 10.58
N PHE A 164 -4.22 -14.86 10.09
CA PHE A 164 -4.37 -15.81 9.01
C PHE A 164 -3.43 -16.99 9.23
N ALA A 165 -3.96 -18.21 9.13
CA ALA A 165 -3.17 -19.43 9.28
C ALA A 165 -3.63 -20.50 8.30
N VAL A 166 -2.70 -21.31 7.80
CA VAL A 166 -2.98 -22.45 6.93
C VAL A 166 -2.62 -23.72 7.68
N LEU A 167 -3.59 -24.62 7.83
CA LEU A 167 -3.40 -25.92 8.47
C LEU A 167 -2.72 -26.90 7.50
N ARG A 168 -2.27 -28.04 8.05
CA ARG A 168 -1.62 -29.11 7.28
C ARG A 168 -2.49 -29.72 6.18
N ASP A 169 -3.79 -29.69 6.34
CA ASP A 169 -4.76 -30.18 5.36
C ASP A 169 -5.01 -29.17 4.20
N GLY A 170 -4.35 -28.01 4.22
CA GLY A 170 -4.52 -26.95 3.21
C GLY A 170 -5.71 -26.04 3.46
N SER A 171 -6.45 -26.23 4.56
CA SER A 171 -7.50 -25.30 4.97
C SER A 171 -6.90 -24.03 5.57
N ALA A 172 -7.46 -22.89 5.19
CA ALA A 172 -7.02 -21.57 5.61
C ALA A 172 -8.04 -20.96 6.57
N PHE A 173 -7.56 -20.60 7.76
CA PHE A 173 -8.27 -19.86 8.78
C PHE A 173 -8.12 -18.36 8.57
N SER A 174 -9.24 -17.62 8.71
CA SER A 174 -9.25 -16.15 8.69
C SER A 174 -9.89 -15.60 9.97
N TRP A 175 -9.09 -14.91 10.79
CA TRP A 175 -9.58 -14.31 12.04
C TRP A 175 -10.62 -13.23 11.78
N HIS A 176 -10.45 -12.46 10.70
CA HIS A 176 -11.40 -11.42 10.31
C HIS A 176 -12.80 -11.98 10.06
N VAL A 177 -12.90 -13.14 9.41
CA VAL A 177 -14.19 -13.82 9.17
C VAL A 177 -14.81 -14.27 10.49
N LEU A 178 -14.02 -14.92 11.37
CA LEU A 178 -14.52 -15.35 12.67
C LEU A 178 -15.01 -14.15 13.50
N LYS A 179 -14.20 -13.09 13.60
CA LYS A 179 -14.55 -11.85 14.30
C LYS A 179 -15.84 -11.25 13.76
N THR A 180 -16.00 -11.22 12.43
CA THR A 180 -17.22 -10.70 11.79
C THR A 180 -18.45 -11.53 12.14
N LEU A 181 -18.32 -12.85 12.22
CA LEU A 181 -19.40 -13.75 12.63
C LEU A 181 -19.77 -13.56 14.10
N VAL A 182 -18.78 -13.51 14.99
CA VAL A 182 -18.98 -13.30 16.44
C VAL A 182 -19.61 -11.94 16.71
N ASN A 183 -19.13 -10.89 16.06
CA ASN A 183 -19.66 -9.53 16.23
C ASN A 183 -21.05 -9.33 15.58
N SER A 184 -21.49 -10.30 14.77
CA SER A 184 -22.82 -10.30 14.16
C SER A 184 -23.86 -11.08 14.94
N LEU A 185 -23.52 -11.61 16.12
CA LEU A 185 -24.50 -12.31 16.94
C LEU A 185 -25.49 -11.32 17.55
N PRO A 186 -26.80 -11.56 17.44
CA PRO A 186 -27.80 -10.66 17.98
C PRO A 186 -27.82 -10.73 19.51
N GLU A 187 -28.29 -9.66 20.14
CA GLU A 187 -28.53 -9.68 21.60
C GLU A 187 -29.51 -10.80 21.97
N GLY A 188 -29.21 -11.50 23.07
CA GLY A 188 -30.03 -12.61 23.57
C GLY A 188 -29.90 -13.92 22.79
N TYR A 189 -28.96 -14.05 21.83
CA TYR A 189 -28.81 -15.28 21.04
C TYR A 189 -28.62 -16.54 21.89
N THR A 190 -27.95 -16.44 23.04
CA THR A 190 -27.73 -17.58 23.96
C THR A 190 -29.04 -18.12 24.54
N GLU A 191 -30.07 -17.28 24.71
CA GLU A 191 -31.39 -17.69 25.20
C GLU A 191 -32.22 -18.38 24.12
N GLU A 192 -32.04 -17.98 22.85
CA GLU A 192 -32.62 -18.69 21.70
C GLU A 192 -31.93 -20.05 21.52
N LEU A 193 -30.58 -20.08 21.57
CA LEU A 193 -29.80 -21.31 21.45
C LEU A 193 -30.10 -22.31 22.58
N ALA A 194 -30.31 -21.84 23.82
CA ALA A 194 -30.65 -22.71 24.96
C ALA A 194 -31.92 -23.55 24.73
N GLN A 195 -32.82 -23.11 23.83
CA GLN A 195 -34.04 -23.83 23.48
C GLN A 195 -33.78 -24.94 22.45
N GLU A 196 -32.68 -24.87 21.71
CA GLU A 196 -32.30 -25.85 20.68
C GLU A 196 -31.68 -27.10 21.33
N GLY A 197 -32.12 -28.29 20.90
CA GLY A 197 -31.68 -29.56 21.47
C GLY A 197 -30.16 -29.77 21.48
N ALA A 198 -29.44 -29.16 20.52
CA ALA A 198 -27.98 -29.25 20.43
C ALA A 198 -27.24 -28.55 21.59
N TYR A 199 -27.85 -27.54 22.23
CA TYR A 199 -27.22 -26.70 23.26
C TYR A 199 -27.84 -26.87 24.65
N GLN A 200 -28.90 -27.68 24.79
CA GLN A 200 -29.60 -27.90 26.07
C GLN A 200 -28.70 -28.48 27.17
N GLN A 201 -27.59 -29.13 26.82
CA GLN A 201 -26.63 -29.69 27.79
C GLN A 201 -25.70 -28.62 28.41
N ALA A 202 -25.58 -27.46 27.78
CA ALA A 202 -24.74 -26.37 28.26
C ALA A 202 -25.49 -25.55 29.33
N THR A 203 -25.00 -25.59 30.57
CA THR A 203 -25.68 -24.99 31.74
C THR A 203 -25.40 -23.49 31.93
N THR A 204 -24.41 -22.92 31.23
CA THR A 204 -24.05 -21.50 31.33
C THR A 204 -24.05 -20.81 29.97
N LYS A 205 -24.29 -19.49 29.94
CA LYS A 205 -24.21 -18.69 28.71
C LYS A 205 -22.84 -18.80 28.02
N ASP A 206 -21.75 -18.87 28.80
CA ASP A 206 -20.40 -19.05 28.27
C ASP A 206 -20.19 -20.44 27.65
N ALA A 207 -20.76 -21.49 28.23
CA ALA A 207 -20.69 -22.84 27.68
C ALA A 207 -21.47 -22.95 26.36
N ILE A 208 -22.65 -22.33 26.28
CA ILE A 208 -23.44 -22.24 25.04
C ILE A 208 -22.64 -21.49 23.98
N THR A 209 -22.08 -20.32 24.32
CA THR A 209 -21.24 -19.52 23.42
C THR A 209 -20.05 -20.33 22.90
N ARG A 210 -19.30 -20.99 23.80
CA ARG A 210 -18.15 -21.81 23.42
C ARG A 210 -18.57 -22.92 22.46
N GLN A 211 -19.64 -23.66 22.78
CA GLN A 211 -20.11 -24.76 21.94
C GLN A 211 -20.56 -24.25 20.56
N PHE A 212 -21.29 -23.14 20.50
CA PHE A 212 -21.76 -22.54 19.25
C PHE A 212 -20.59 -22.02 18.40
N VAL A 213 -19.64 -21.32 19.02
CA VAL A 213 -18.45 -20.83 18.33
C VAL A 213 -17.64 -21.98 17.76
N MET A 214 -17.34 -23.01 18.56
CA MET A 214 -16.47 -24.10 18.13
C MET A 214 -17.13 -25.02 17.10
N ASN A 215 -18.43 -25.28 17.22
CA ASN A 215 -19.12 -26.25 16.37
C ASN A 215 -19.74 -25.64 15.12
N GLU A 216 -20.18 -24.37 15.17
CA GLU A 216 -20.88 -23.74 14.05
C GLU A 216 -20.10 -22.57 13.44
N LEU A 217 -19.54 -21.65 14.23
CA LEU A 217 -18.91 -20.45 13.65
C LEU A 217 -17.48 -20.69 13.16
N LEU A 218 -16.66 -21.38 13.95
CA LEU A 218 -15.26 -21.64 13.65
C LEU A 218 -15.08 -22.39 12.33
N PRO A 219 -15.85 -23.47 12.00
CA PRO A 219 -15.75 -24.13 10.70
C PRO A 219 -16.00 -23.19 9.52
N GLN A 220 -16.83 -22.16 9.67
CA GLN A 220 -17.12 -21.18 8.62
C GLN A 220 -15.99 -20.15 8.43
N ALA A 221 -15.09 -20.03 9.40
CA ALA A 221 -13.88 -19.22 9.28
C ALA A 221 -12.76 -19.93 8.50
N PHE A 222 -12.93 -21.23 8.21
CA PHE A 222 -12.05 -22.01 7.35
C PHE A 222 -12.58 -22.05 5.91
N ALA A 223 -11.67 -22.01 4.96
CA ALA A 223 -11.94 -22.27 3.54
C ALA A 223 -10.73 -22.93 2.88
N PRO A 224 -10.86 -23.57 1.71
CA PRO A 224 -9.70 -23.91 0.89
C PRO A 224 -8.80 -22.69 0.68
N LEU A 225 -7.48 -22.87 0.72
CA LEU A 225 -6.54 -21.75 0.69
C LEU A 225 -6.71 -20.83 -0.53
N ALA A 226 -6.96 -21.38 -1.73
CA ALA A 226 -7.19 -20.58 -2.92
C ALA A 226 -8.44 -19.67 -2.79
N ASP A 227 -9.53 -20.20 -2.24
CA ASP A 227 -10.76 -19.43 -1.99
C ASP A 227 -10.54 -18.35 -0.94
N ALA A 228 -9.78 -18.67 0.11
CA ALA A 228 -9.43 -17.70 1.16
C ALA A 228 -8.55 -16.57 0.61
N ILE A 229 -7.57 -16.88 -0.25
CA ILE A 229 -6.73 -15.90 -0.95
C ILE A 229 -7.59 -14.95 -1.78
N LYS A 230 -8.51 -15.50 -2.59
CA LYS A 230 -9.42 -14.73 -3.44
C LYS A 230 -10.37 -13.85 -2.62
N ARG A 231 -11.02 -14.43 -1.60
CA ARG A 231 -11.98 -13.75 -0.73
C ARG A 231 -11.35 -12.62 0.07
N ASP A 232 -10.22 -12.90 0.71
CA ASP A 232 -9.59 -11.97 1.66
C ASP A 232 -8.53 -11.07 0.97
N LYS A 233 -8.39 -11.17 -0.36
CA LYS A 233 -7.36 -10.50 -1.18
C LYS A 233 -5.95 -10.62 -0.59
N ARG A 234 -5.62 -11.79 -0.01
CA ARG A 234 -4.36 -12.02 0.73
C ARG A 234 -3.24 -12.43 -0.22
N MET A 235 -2.03 -11.93 0.03
CA MET A 235 -0.82 -12.33 -0.68
C MET A 235 0.27 -12.79 0.28
N PRO A 236 1.09 -13.79 -0.11
CA PRO A 236 2.36 -14.03 0.57
C PRO A 236 3.26 -12.77 0.52
N ASN A 237 4.13 -12.62 1.51
CA ASN A 237 5.00 -11.44 1.62
C ASN A 237 5.89 -11.28 0.38
N GLY A 238 5.94 -10.08 -0.18
CA GLY A 238 6.74 -9.76 -1.37
C GLY A 238 6.13 -10.20 -2.70
N PHE A 239 4.93 -10.80 -2.72
CA PHE A 239 4.25 -11.23 -3.94
C PHE A 239 3.11 -10.28 -4.34
N ALA A 240 2.86 -10.20 -5.65
CA ALA A 240 1.75 -9.50 -6.26
C ALA A 240 1.26 -10.24 -7.50
N ILE A 241 -0.03 -10.13 -7.82
CA ILE A 241 -0.55 -10.51 -9.14
C ILE A 241 -0.44 -9.27 -10.02
N ARG A 242 0.07 -9.44 -11.23
CA ARG A 242 0.19 -8.37 -12.22
C ARG A 242 -0.53 -8.74 -13.51
N TRP A 243 -1.26 -7.78 -14.05
CA TRP A 243 -1.84 -7.87 -15.38
C TRP A 243 -0.76 -7.73 -16.45
N LEU A 244 -0.82 -8.61 -17.46
CA LEU A 244 -0.02 -8.52 -18.67
C LEU A 244 -0.85 -7.89 -19.79
N PHE A 245 -0.24 -6.96 -20.51
CA PHE A 245 -0.82 -6.31 -21.68
C PHE A 245 0.12 -6.41 -22.90
N ASN A 246 -0.43 -6.24 -24.10
CA ASN A 246 0.36 -5.96 -25.30
C ASN A 246 0.48 -4.44 -25.55
N GLU A 247 1.17 -4.05 -26.63
CA GLU A 247 1.30 -2.65 -27.06
C GLU A 247 -0.05 -1.97 -27.34
N GLU A 248 -1.04 -2.75 -27.80
CA GLU A 248 -2.41 -2.29 -28.05
C GLU A 248 -3.27 -2.19 -26.77
N ARG A 249 -2.68 -2.34 -25.58
CA ARG A 249 -3.36 -2.34 -24.26
C ARG A 249 -4.43 -3.44 -24.11
N ARG A 250 -4.34 -4.53 -24.87
CA ARG A 250 -5.18 -5.72 -24.68
C ARG A 250 -4.59 -6.60 -23.58
N CYS A 251 -5.44 -7.05 -22.66
CA CYS A 251 -5.05 -7.96 -21.60
C CYS A 251 -4.66 -9.33 -22.20
N LEU A 252 -3.44 -9.78 -21.89
CA LEU A 252 -2.90 -11.09 -22.28
C LEU A 252 -3.08 -12.13 -21.17
N GLY A 253 -3.36 -11.70 -19.95
CA GLY A 253 -3.49 -12.55 -18.77
C GLY A 253 -2.86 -11.96 -17.52
N ARG A 254 -2.48 -12.82 -16.58
CA ARG A 254 -1.91 -12.48 -15.28
C ARG A 254 -0.65 -13.26 -15.00
N VAL A 255 0.22 -12.68 -14.20
CA VAL A 255 1.44 -13.33 -13.69
C VAL A 255 1.61 -13.07 -12.21
N ILE A 256 2.38 -13.95 -11.56
CA ILE A 256 2.78 -13.79 -10.16
C ILE A 256 4.17 -13.13 -10.14
N GLU A 257 4.24 -11.89 -9.68
CA GLU A 257 5.47 -11.15 -9.46
C GLU A 257 5.92 -11.31 -8.00
N ASN A 258 7.18 -11.68 -7.77
CA ASN A 258 7.84 -11.40 -6.50
C ASN A 258 8.58 -10.05 -6.63
N TRP A 259 7.94 -8.99 -6.17
CA TRP A 259 8.43 -7.63 -6.36
C TRP A 259 9.67 -7.35 -5.49
N MET A 260 9.85 -8.05 -4.38
CA MET A 260 11.06 -7.96 -3.55
C MET A 260 12.28 -8.55 -4.27
N LEU A 261 12.11 -9.68 -4.96
CA LEU A 261 13.17 -10.30 -5.76
C LEU A 261 13.34 -9.65 -7.15
N GLY A 262 12.36 -8.89 -7.62
CA GLY A 262 12.35 -8.32 -8.98
C GLY A 262 12.15 -9.37 -10.07
N GLY A 263 11.50 -10.49 -9.73
CA GLY A 263 11.28 -11.64 -10.61
C GLY A 263 9.79 -11.95 -10.80
N VAL A 264 9.47 -12.60 -11.92
CA VAL A 264 8.13 -13.11 -12.23
C VAL A 264 8.19 -14.62 -12.36
N VAL A 265 7.21 -15.34 -11.81
CA VAL A 265 7.08 -16.78 -12.07
C VAL A 265 6.78 -16.97 -13.57
N PRO A 266 7.50 -17.84 -14.30
CA PRO A 266 7.37 -17.98 -15.75
C PRO A 266 6.11 -18.75 -16.17
N VAL A 267 4.95 -18.41 -15.61
CA VAL A 267 3.65 -19.00 -15.92
C VAL A 267 2.68 -17.84 -16.11
N VAL A 268 1.98 -17.81 -17.24
CA VAL A 268 0.90 -16.86 -17.50
C VAL A 268 -0.43 -17.56 -17.27
N PHE A 269 -1.26 -16.93 -16.44
CA PHE A 269 -2.61 -17.38 -16.14
C PHE A 269 -3.60 -16.58 -16.96
N ASP A 270 -4.63 -17.23 -17.46
CA ASP A 270 -5.73 -16.56 -18.14
C ASP A 270 -6.40 -15.52 -17.20
N ALA A 271 -6.96 -14.45 -17.77
CA ALA A 271 -7.52 -13.31 -17.05
C ALA A 271 -8.71 -13.69 -16.15
N GLU A 272 -9.49 -14.71 -16.54
CA GLU A 272 -10.68 -15.19 -15.82
C GLU A 272 -10.42 -16.46 -15.00
N SER A 273 -9.26 -17.10 -15.14
CA SER A 273 -8.97 -18.40 -14.53
C SER A 273 -8.60 -18.31 -13.04
N ASP A 274 -9.29 -19.04 -12.17
CA ASP A 274 -8.94 -19.13 -10.75
C ASP A 274 -7.67 -19.94 -10.46
N ALA A 275 -7.03 -20.52 -11.49
CA ALA A 275 -5.79 -21.30 -11.35
C ALA A 275 -4.63 -20.50 -10.73
N ILE A 276 -4.62 -19.16 -10.89
CA ILE A 276 -3.61 -18.30 -10.26
C ILE A 276 -3.68 -18.35 -8.72
N PHE A 277 -4.87 -18.50 -8.15
CA PHE A 277 -5.05 -18.59 -6.70
C PHE A 277 -4.57 -19.94 -6.16
N ASN A 278 -4.73 -21.01 -6.94
CA ASN A 278 -4.11 -22.31 -6.63
C ASN A 278 -2.58 -22.21 -6.67
N ALA A 279 -2.01 -21.52 -7.66
CA ALA A 279 -0.57 -21.32 -7.74
C ALA A 279 -0.03 -20.47 -6.58
N LEU A 280 -0.75 -19.44 -6.14
CA LEU A 280 -0.42 -18.69 -4.92
C LEU A 280 -0.54 -19.55 -3.65
N ALA A 281 -1.53 -20.43 -3.58
CA ALA A 281 -1.68 -21.39 -2.49
C ALA A 281 -0.46 -22.32 -2.39
N GLU A 282 0.05 -22.82 -3.51
CA GLU A 282 1.29 -23.60 -3.58
C GLU A 282 2.49 -22.82 -3.00
N ILE A 283 2.68 -21.57 -3.44
CA ILE A 283 3.75 -20.69 -2.94
C ILE A 283 3.61 -20.48 -1.42
N MET A 284 2.40 -20.18 -0.92
CA MET A 284 2.17 -19.96 0.51
C MET A 284 2.49 -21.20 1.35
N CYS A 285 2.24 -22.39 0.81
CA CYS A 285 2.60 -23.67 1.43
C CYS A 285 4.10 -24.02 1.28
N GLY A 286 4.92 -23.16 0.66
CA GLY A 286 6.35 -23.40 0.44
C GLY A 286 6.65 -24.38 -0.69
N ARG A 287 5.70 -24.56 -1.63
CA ARG A 287 5.86 -25.42 -2.81
C ARG A 287 6.13 -24.56 -4.04
N ALA A 288 7.04 -25.02 -4.89
CA ALA A 288 7.32 -24.36 -6.14
C ALA A 288 6.20 -24.63 -7.16
N ILE A 289 5.80 -23.61 -7.89
CA ILE A 289 4.91 -23.75 -9.04
C ILE A 289 5.66 -24.53 -10.11
N SER A 290 5.07 -25.64 -10.53
CA SER A 290 5.58 -26.42 -11.65
C SER A 290 5.50 -25.59 -12.92
N VAL A 291 6.64 -25.04 -13.32
CA VAL A 291 6.84 -24.58 -14.69
C VAL A 291 6.89 -25.87 -15.50
N SER A 292 5.84 -26.18 -16.26
CA SER A 292 5.86 -27.33 -17.16
C SER A 292 7.20 -27.28 -17.91
N SER A 293 8.06 -28.27 -17.64
CA SER A 293 9.45 -28.24 -18.07
C SER A 293 9.47 -28.03 -19.56
N ALA A 294 9.87 -26.84 -20.01
CA ALA A 294 10.03 -26.60 -21.43
C ALA A 294 11.02 -27.66 -21.95
N PRO A 295 10.63 -28.52 -22.90
CA PRO A 295 11.61 -29.34 -23.57
C PRO A 295 12.59 -28.39 -24.25
N SER A 296 13.89 -28.70 -24.10
CA SER A 296 14.95 -28.15 -24.93
C SER A 296 14.45 -28.02 -26.36
N LEU A 297 14.65 -26.85 -26.99
CA LEU A 297 14.31 -26.58 -28.38
C LEU A 297 14.49 -27.85 -29.22
N ALA A 298 13.39 -28.50 -29.56
CA ALA A 298 13.41 -29.58 -30.51
C ALA A 298 13.52 -28.92 -31.88
N GLU A 299 14.74 -28.96 -32.40
CA GLU A 299 15.03 -28.73 -33.79
C GLU A 299 14.18 -29.65 -34.69
N HIS A 300 13.70 -29.04 -35.78
CA HIS A 300 13.23 -29.63 -37.04
C HIS A 300 11.89 -30.39 -37.05
N GLY A 301 10.90 -29.79 -37.72
CA GLY A 301 9.97 -30.58 -38.55
C GLY A 301 8.47 -30.36 -38.43
N VAL A 302 7.97 -29.42 -37.62
CA VAL A 302 6.51 -29.13 -37.57
C VAL A 302 6.28 -27.61 -37.66
N SER A 303 5.55 -27.21 -38.70
CA SER A 303 5.26 -25.81 -39.04
C SER A 303 4.37 -25.14 -38.00
N GLY A 304 5.00 -24.39 -37.11
CA GLY A 304 4.33 -23.49 -36.18
C GLY A 304 5.39 -22.78 -35.36
N TYR A 305 5.95 -21.71 -35.89
CA TYR A 305 6.87 -20.87 -35.12
C TYR A 305 6.13 -20.35 -33.88
N PRO A 306 6.76 -20.37 -32.68
CA PRO A 306 6.15 -19.80 -31.49
C PRO A 306 5.87 -18.31 -31.73
N VAL A 307 4.61 -17.89 -31.56
CA VAL A 307 4.25 -16.48 -31.64
C VAL A 307 4.89 -15.79 -30.43
N ARG A 308 5.77 -14.82 -30.70
CA ARG A 308 6.43 -14.00 -29.68
C ARG A 308 5.73 -12.65 -29.61
N ILE A 309 5.15 -12.34 -28.47
CA ILE A 309 4.51 -11.04 -28.20
C ILE A 309 5.31 -10.31 -27.12
N MET A 310 5.56 -9.01 -27.34
CA MET A 310 6.10 -8.15 -26.30
C MET A 310 5.01 -7.89 -25.25
N ALA A 311 5.28 -8.32 -24.02
CA ALA A 311 4.37 -8.16 -22.90
C ALA A 311 4.79 -6.96 -22.04
N PHE A 312 3.78 -6.29 -21.48
CA PHE A 312 3.91 -5.12 -20.62
C PHE A 312 3.20 -5.38 -19.30
N LEU A 313 3.79 -4.92 -18.20
CA LEU A 313 3.17 -4.91 -16.88
C LEU A 313 2.54 -3.55 -16.62
N SER A 314 1.39 -3.55 -15.95
CA SER A 314 0.85 -2.34 -15.33
C SER A 314 1.14 -2.35 -13.82
N PRO A 315 2.07 -1.52 -13.32
CA PRO A 315 2.32 -1.41 -11.89
C PRO A 315 1.19 -0.67 -11.14
N GLN A 316 0.34 0.06 -11.86
CA GLN A 316 -0.64 1.00 -11.33
C GLN A 316 -2.08 0.45 -11.28
N LEU A 317 -2.39 -0.55 -12.12
CA LEU A 317 -3.65 -1.30 -12.02
C LEU A 317 -3.61 -2.19 -10.76
N GLY A 318 -4.74 -2.29 -10.07
CA GLY A 318 -4.92 -2.77 -8.69
C GLY A 318 -4.36 -4.16 -8.34
N GLY A 319 -5.13 -4.95 -7.59
CA GLY A 319 -4.60 -6.14 -6.92
C GLY A 319 -4.35 -7.34 -7.84
N GLY A 320 -4.80 -7.29 -9.09
CA GLY A 320 -4.72 -8.41 -10.04
C GLY A 320 -5.83 -9.46 -9.84
N PHE A 321 -6.84 -9.16 -9.01
CA PHE A 321 -7.90 -10.10 -8.64
C PHE A 321 -9.06 -10.09 -9.62
N ASP A 322 -9.51 -8.90 -10.03
CA ASP A 322 -10.63 -8.69 -10.95
C ASP A 322 -10.29 -7.53 -11.88
N LEU A 323 -10.22 -7.80 -13.18
CA LEU A 323 -9.81 -6.80 -14.17
C LEU A 323 -10.80 -5.64 -14.24
N ARG A 324 -12.10 -5.93 -14.12
CA ARG A 324 -13.15 -4.92 -14.22
C ARG A 324 -13.13 -4.02 -12.99
N GLU A 325 -12.98 -4.59 -11.80
CA GLU A 325 -12.82 -3.83 -10.55
C GLU A 325 -11.57 -2.95 -10.64
N ASP A 326 -10.42 -3.53 -11.00
CA ASP A 326 -9.14 -2.82 -11.10
C ASP A 326 -9.20 -1.67 -12.11
N LEU A 327 -9.78 -1.88 -13.30
CA LEU A 327 -9.96 -0.83 -14.31
C LEU A 327 -10.93 0.26 -13.84
N SER A 328 -12.02 -0.10 -13.17
CA SER A 328 -13.02 0.86 -12.67
C SER A 328 -12.52 1.71 -11.51
N SER A 329 -11.59 1.18 -10.71
CA SER A 329 -10.98 1.87 -9.58
C SER A 329 -9.93 2.91 -10.01
N TYR A 330 -9.49 2.87 -11.27
CA TYR A 330 -8.46 3.78 -11.75
C TYR A 330 -9.01 5.21 -11.88
N PRO A 331 -8.37 6.21 -11.22
CA PRO A 331 -8.94 7.55 -11.03
C PRO A 331 -9.25 8.32 -12.32
N TYR A 332 -8.65 7.93 -13.45
CA TYR A 332 -8.88 8.55 -14.76
C TYR A 332 -9.96 7.86 -15.61
N SER A 333 -10.57 6.77 -15.14
CA SER A 333 -11.60 6.03 -15.89
C SER A 333 -12.98 6.72 -15.91
N ARG A 334 -13.17 7.85 -15.23
CA ARG A 334 -14.52 8.40 -14.96
C ARG A 334 -15.26 8.99 -16.17
N ASN A 335 -14.61 9.24 -17.31
CA ASN A 335 -15.22 10.01 -18.41
C ASN A 335 -15.14 9.39 -19.81
N GLY A 336 -14.91 8.08 -19.95
CA GLY A 336 -14.88 7.44 -21.26
C GLY A 336 -13.68 7.81 -22.15
N GLU A 337 -12.67 8.48 -21.58
CA GLU A 337 -11.35 8.62 -22.21
C GLU A 337 -10.61 7.27 -22.20
N PRO A 338 -9.72 7.01 -23.17
CA PRO A 338 -8.92 5.79 -23.19
C PRO A 338 -8.11 5.68 -21.89
N LEU A 339 -8.18 4.51 -21.26
CA LEU A 339 -7.44 4.16 -20.03
C LEU A 339 -5.93 4.36 -20.26
N ASP A 340 -5.40 5.50 -19.81
CA ASP A 340 -3.98 5.86 -19.95
C ASP A 340 -3.18 5.52 -18.70
N PHE A 341 -3.10 4.22 -18.37
CA PHE A 341 -2.17 3.73 -17.33
C PHE A 341 -0.80 3.42 -17.95
N GLU A 342 0.25 3.57 -17.15
CA GLU A 342 1.62 3.28 -17.60
C GLU A 342 1.83 1.78 -17.85
N LEU A 343 2.44 1.48 -18.99
CA LEU A 343 2.88 0.13 -19.37
C LEU A 343 4.40 0.05 -19.30
N SER A 344 4.90 -0.79 -18.39
CA SER A 344 6.32 -1.09 -18.27
C SER A 344 6.67 -2.33 -19.11
N PRO A 345 7.58 -2.25 -20.08
CA PRO A 345 7.94 -3.41 -20.89
C PRO A 345 8.59 -4.47 -20.01
N LEU A 346 8.08 -5.71 -20.10
CA LEU A 346 8.69 -6.85 -19.43
C LEU A 346 10.08 -7.16 -20.03
N SER A 347 10.35 -6.70 -21.25
CA SER A 347 11.59 -6.93 -22.02
C SER A 347 11.90 -8.42 -22.26
N ILE A 348 10.94 -9.30 -22.01
CA ILE A 348 11.01 -10.75 -22.19
C ILE A 348 9.85 -11.15 -23.11
N PRO A 349 10.12 -11.93 -24.18
CA PRO A 349 9.07 -12.36 -25.10
C PRO A 349 8.14 -13.35 -24.42
N LEU A 350 6.84 -13.11 -24.55
CA LEU A 350 5.82 -14.10 -24.26
C LEU A 350 5.74 -15.08 -25.43
N SER A 351 5.93 -16.37 -25.16
CA SER A 351 5.83 -17.43 -26.17
C SER A 351 4.56 -18.26 -25.95
N PHE A 352 3.76 -18.40 -27.01
CA PHE A 352 2.57 -19.26 -27.02
C PHE A 352 2.90 -20.64 -27.56
N ARG A 353 2.51 -21.70 -26.84
CA ARG A 353 2.62 -23.10 -27.29
C ARG A 353 1.29 -23.81 -27.06
N GLY A 354 0.44 -23.86 -28.09
CA GLY A 354 -0.91 -24.40 -27.95
C GLY A 354 -1.79 -23.47 -27.11
N GLU A 355 -2.38 -23.97 -26.02
CA GLU A 355 -3.22 -23.19 -25.09
C GLU A 355 -2.40 -22.51 -23.97
N ASP A 356 -1.14 -22.90 -23.77
CA ASP A 356 -0.30 -22.38 -22.69
C ASP A 356 0.58 -21.20 -23.15
N ALA A 357 0.67 -20.18 -22.30
CA ALA A 357 1.52 -19.01 -22.48
C ALA A 357 2.63 -18.97 -21.41
N VAL A 358 3.89 -18.86 -21.85
CA VAL A 358 5.07 -18.92 -20.97
C VAL A 358 6.02 -17.76 -21.28
N LEU A 359 6.61 -17.20 -20.22
CA LEU A 359 7.66 -16.20 -20.33
C LEU A 359 9.00 -16.89 -20.60
N ASP A 360 9.52 -16.75 -21.83
CA ASP A 360 10.78 -17.37 -22.24
C ASP A 360 11.91 -16.32 -22.24
N ALA A 361 12.66 -16.28 -21.14
CA ALA A 361 13.80 -15.38 -20.99
C ALA A 361 15.15 -16.03 -21.32
N GLY A 362 15.15 -17.27 -21.83
CA GLY A 362 16.38 -18.07 -21.98
C GLY A 362 17.03 -18.44 -20.64
N SER A 363 18.17 -19.15 -20.69
CA SER A 363 18.90 -19.59 -19.49
C SER A 363 19.40 -18.42 -18.65
N ASP A 364 19.74 -17.31 -19.29
CA ASP A 364 20.49 -16.20 -18.69
C ASP A 364 19.58 -15.12 -18.09
N GLY A 365 18.28 -15.17 -18.42
CA GLY A 365 17.23 -14.32 -17.85
C GLY A 365 16.47 -14.94 -16.67
N THR A 366 16.84 -16.15 -16.24
CA THR A 366 16.17 -16.87 -15.14
C THR A 366 17.07 -17.01 -13.91
N PHE A 367 16.44 -17.08 -12.73
CA PHE A 367 17.13 -17.37 -11.47
C PHE A 367 16.26 -18.25 -10.58
N ILE A 368 16.88 -18.96 -9.64
CA ILE A 368 16.20 -19.85 -8.71
C ILE A 368 16.40 -19.33 -7.29
N GLU A 369 15.32 -19.20 -6.53
CA GLU A 369 15.37 -18.81 -5.13
C GLU A 369 14.36 -19.68 -4.35
N GLN A 370 14.82 -20.33 -3.28
CA GLN A 370 14.01 -21.27 -2.47
C GLN A 370 13.27 -22.36 -3.29
N GLY A 371 13.92 -22.88 -4.34
CA GLY A 371 13.34 -23.92 -5.20
C GLY A 371 12.33 -23.40 -6.24
N GLN A 372 11.93 -22.13 -6.19
CA GLN A 372 11.09 -21.50 -7.21
C GLN A 372 11.95 -20.89 -8.32
N THR A 373 11.58 -21.13 -9.57
CA THR A 373 12.18 -20.47 -10.74
C THR A 373 11.48 -19.15 -11.03
N TYR A 374 12.27 -18.11 -11.30
CA TYR A 374 11.81 -16.78 -11.66
C TYR A 374 12.49 -16.30 -12.94
N VAL A 375 11.78 -15.47 -13.69
CA VAL A 375 12.29 -14.67 -14.79
C VAL A 375 12.58 -13.26 -14.29
N ARG A 376 13.78 -12.73 -14.54
CA ARG A 376 14.23 -11.43 -14.07
C ARG A 376 13.74 -10.31 -15.00
N HIS A 377 12.86 -9.45 -14.52
CA HIS A 377 12.34 -8.31 -15.32
C HIS A 377 12.77 -6.94 -14.78
N LYS A 378 12.99 -6.79 -13.46
CA LYS A 378 13.42 -5.52 -12.85
C LYS A 378 14.93 -5.42 -12.65
N GLN A 379 15.68 -5.61 -13.73
CA GLN A 379 17.15 -5.47 -13.70
C GLN A 379 17.59 -4.05 -13.33
N SER A 380 16.78 -3.04 -13.67
CA SER A 380 17.01 -1.63 -13.34
C SER A 380 17.08 -1.33 -11.84
N LYS A 381 16.69 -2.26 -10.96
CA LYS A 381 16.85 -2.11 -9.50
C LYS A 381 18.30 -2.22 -9.04
N PHE A 382 19.16 -2.86 -9.82
CA PHE A 382 20.57 -3.04 -9.48
C PHE A 382 21.43 -2.01 -10.20
N LEU A 383 22.55 -1.66 -9.56
CA LEU A 383 23.65 -0.95 -10.22
C LEU A 383 24.10 -1.70 -11.47
N ILE A 384 24.25 -0.98 -12.57
CA ILE A 384 24.73 -1.51 -13.84
C ILE A 384 25.89 -0.65 -14.37
N ALA A 385 26.69 -1.24 -15.26
CA ALA A 385 27.89 -0.63 -15.84
C ALA A 385 27.67 0.79 -16.40
N ARG A 386 26.52 1.03 -17.06
CA ARG A 386 26.17 2.34 -17.63
C ARG A 386 25.91 3.44 -16.60
N ASP A 387 25.64 3.08 -15.34
CA ASP A 387 25.43 4.04 -14.26
C ASP A 387 26.77 4.61 -13.74
N ILE A 388 27.91 3.98 -14.10
CA ILE A 388 29.25 4.40 -13.67
C ILE A 388 29.74 5.59 -14.52
N PRO A 389 30.14 6.71 -13.90
CA PRO A 389 30.69 7.87 -14.60
C PRO A 389 31.96 7.53 -15.39
N ASP A 390 32.13 8.15 -16.56
CA ASP A 390 33.27 7.87 -17.45
C ASP A 390 34.63 8.08 -16.76
N TRP A 391 34.77 9.13 -15.94
CA TRP A 391 36.00 9.43 -15.21
C TRP A 391 36.38 8.33 -14.20
N MET A 392 35.40 7.57 -13.72
CA MET A 392 35.58 6.49 -12.75
C MET A 392 35.88 5.15 -13.43
N ARG A 393 35.42 4.94 -14.68
CA ARG A 393 35.66 3.69 -15.43
C ARG A 393 37.13 3.38 -15.67
N ALA A 394 38.00 4.38 -15.60
CA ALA A 394 39.45 4.22 -15.71
C ALA A 394 40.11 3.62 -14.44
N ASP A 395 39.36 3.47 -13.33
CA ASP A 395 39.89 2.82 -12.12
C ASP A 395 40.24 1.34 -12.43
N PRO A 396 41.47 0.89 -12.12
CA PRO A 396 41.88 -0.50 -12.36
C PRO A 396 40.97 -1.55 -11.73
N ARG A 397 40.28 -1.22 -10.62
CA ARG A 397 39.33 -2.11 -9.95
C ARG A 397 38.06 -2.34 -10.78
N LEU A 398 37.69 -1.38 -11.62
CA LEU A 398 36.47 -1.40 -12.44
C LEU A 398 36.72 -1.87 -13.86
N MET A 399 37.92 -1.59 -14.41
CA MET A 399 38.28 -1.96 -15.79
C MET A 399 38.03 -3.43 -16.12
N HIS A 400 38.35 -4.34 -15.21
CA HIS A 400 38.18 -5.79 -15.42
C HIS A 400 36.71 -6.24 -15.35
N LEU A 401 35.91 -5.62 -14.48
CA LEU A 401 34.49 -5.96 -14.30
C LEU A 401 33.60 -5.39 -15.41
N HIS A 402 33.99 -4.25 -15.98
CA HIS A 402 33.23 -3.57 -17.04
C HIS A 402 33.26 -4.33 -18.37
N LEU A 403 34.44 -4.84 -18.75
CA LEU A 403 34.63 -5.60 -19.99
C LEU A 403 33.80 -6.90 -20.05
N ASP A 404 33.55 -7.52 -18.89
CA ASP A 404 32.73 -8.73 -18.79
C ASP A 404 31.22 -8.42 -18.82
N LEU A 405 30.78 -7.22 -18.40
CA LEU A 405 29.37 -6.85 -18.27
C LEU A 405 28.76 -6.20 -19.53
N ASP A 406 29.56 -5.60 -20.42
CA ASP A 406 29.08 -4.99 -21.68
C ASP A 406 28.70 -6.04 -22.75
N GLY A 407 29.10 -7.30 -22.57
CA GLY A 407 28.93 -8.37 -23.54
C GLY A 407 27.86 -9.40 -23.16
N HIS A 408 26.57 -9.03 -23.07
CA HIS A 408 25.44 -9.98 -22.98
C HIS A 408 25.71 -11.21 -22.06
N GLN A 409 26.21 -10.97 -20.83
CA GLN A 409 26.58 -12.06 -19.92
C GLN A 409 25.48 -12.39 -18.89
N PRO A 410 25.38 -13.67 -18.48
CA PRO A 410 24.37 -14.15 -17.55
C PRO A 410 24.44 -13.44 -16.20
N LEU A 411 23.30 -12.91 -15.76
CA LEU A 411 23.14 -12.18 -14.48
C LEU A 411 23.21 -13.09 -13.24
N GLY A 412 23.83 -14.26 -13.36
CA GLY A 412 23.88 -15.27 -12.32
C GLY A 412 22.54 -15.96 -12.05
N LYS A 413 22.60 -17.06 -11.31
CA LYS A 413 21.43 -17.91 -11.00
C LYS A 413 20.71 -17.56 -9.69
N GLY A 414 21.23 -16.61 -8.91
CA GLY A 414 20.65 -16.19 -7.63
C GLY A 414 19.80 -14.92 -7.72
N ALA A 415 18.98 -14.63 -6.71
CA ALA A 415 18.17 -13.40 -6.70
C ALA A 415 19.01 -12.11 -6.76
N ILE A 416 20.17 -12.09 -6.07
CA ILE A 416 21.19 -11.06 -6.18
C ILE A 416 22.21 -11.53 -7.23
N PRO A 417 22.32 -10.85 -8.39
CA PRO A 417 23.33 -11.18 -9.40
C PRO A 417 24.75 -11.03 -8.86
N GLU A 418 25.51 -12.12 -8.81
CA GLU A 418 26.91 -12.11 -8.34
C GLU A 418 27.77 -11.07 -9.09
N PRO A 419 27.69 -10.93 -10.43
CA PRO A 419 28.46 -9.93 -11.14
C PRO A 419 28.11 -8.49 -10.77
N LEU A 420 26.82 -8.21 -10.48
CA LEU A 420 26.38 -6.86 -10.10
C LEU A 420 26.71 -6.54 -8.65
N ALA A 421 26.72 -7.55 -7.77
CA ALA A 421 27.22 -7.38 -6.40
C ALA A 421 28.73 -7.08 -6.39
N ALA A 422 29.52 -7.80 -7.19
CA ALA A 422 30.94 -7.52 -7.34
C ALA A 422 31.20 -6.12 -7.93
N LEU A 423 30.39 -5.70 -8.93
CA LEU A 423 30.45 -4.34 -9.47
C LEU A 423 30.13 -3.30 -8.39
N HIS A 424 29.07 -3.52 -7.62
CA HIS A 424 28.67 -2.62 -6.53
C HIS A 424 29.79 -2.44 -5.51
N ASP A 425 30.39 -3.52 -5.03
CA ASP A 425 31.45 -3.48 -4.03
C ASP A 425 32.70 -2.77 -4.59
N ALA A 426 33.09 -3.07 -5.82
CA ALA A 426 34.22 -2.41 -6.48
C ALA A 426 33.98 -0.91 -6.69
N VAL A 427 32.77 -0.51 -7.08
CA VAL A 427 32.38 0.90 -7.25
C VAL A 427 32.40 1.61 -5.90
N LYS A 428 31.84 1.01 -4.85
CA LYS A 428 31.84 1.57 -3.50
C LYS A 428 33.26 1.78 -2.97
N ASP A 429 34.15 0.82 -3.18
CA ASP A 429 35.55 0.91 -2.78
C ASP A 429 36.34 1.97 -3.56
N ALA A 430 36.12 2.07 -4.87
CA ALA A 430 36.73 3.09 -5.72
C ALA A 430 36.23 4.50 -5.37
N LEU A 431 34.93 4.64 -5.08
CA LEU A 431 34.32 5.90 -4.67
C LEU A 431 34.86 6.35 -3.30
N GLN A 432 34.89 5.45 -2.32
CA GLN A 432 35.49 5.75 -1.00
C GLN A 432 36.97 6.13 -1.10
N ALA A 433 37.73 5.50 -1.99
CA ALA A 433 39.12 5.89 -2.23
C ALA A 433 39.22 7.32 -2.81
N SER A 434 38.34 7.66 -3.75
CA SER A 434 38.25 9.00 -4.34
C SER A 434 37.88 10.06 -3.30
N PHE A 435 36.90 9.77 -2.43
CA PHE A 435 36.54 10.67 -1.34
C PHE A 435 37.66 10.85 -0.31
N ARG A 436 38.38 9.79 0.05
CA ARG A 436 39.55 9.90 0.94
C ARG A 436 40.66 10.75 0.32
N ALA A 437 40.92 10.60 -0.98
CA ALA A 437 41.89 11.42 -1.70
C ALA A 437 41.46 12.90 -1.74
N ALA A 438 40.21 13.17 -2.13
CA ALA A 438 39.66 14.53 -2.17
C ALA A 438 39.66 15.19 -0.78
N ARG A 439 39.31 14.45 0.27
CA ARG A 439 39.37 14.94 1.65
C ARG A 439 40.81 15.23 2.08
N SER A 440 41.77 14.37 1.75
CA SER A 440 43.19 14.63 2.02
C SER A 440 43.66 15.93 1.36
N VAL A 441 43.27 16.18 0.10
CA VAL A 441 43.60 17.42 -0.61
C VAL A 441 42.94 18.63 0.06
N ALA A 442 41.65 18.55 0.38
CA ALA A 442 40.93 19.65 1.02
C ALA A 442 41.51 20.01 2.40
N THR A 443 41.85 19.01 3.23
CA THR A 443 42.45 19.23 4.56
C THR A 443 43.89 19.71 4.53
N ALA A 444 44.62 19.48 3.44
CA ALA A 444 45.99 19.99 3.28
C ALA A 444 46.04 21.50 3.01
N ARG A 445 44.92 22.11 2.61
CA ARG A 445 44.82 23.53 2.24
C ARG A 445 44.39 24.38 3.43
N ARG A 446 44.87 25.61 3.49
CA ARG A 446 44.45 26.56 4.53
C ARG A 446 43.07 27.15 4.19
N ALA A 447 42.26 27.41 5.20
CA ALA A 447 40.95 28.04 5.05
C ALA A 447 41.00 29.32 4.19
N ASP A 448 42.00 30.18 4.42
CA ASP A 448 42.16 31.43 3.67
C ASP A 448 42.45 31.21 2.18
N GLU A 449 43.14 30.11 1.83
CA GLU A 449 43.41 29.73 0.44
C GLU A 449 42.12 29.32 -0.27
N LEU A 450 41.27 28.52 0.39
CA LEU A 450 39.98 28.10 -0.17
C LEU A 450 39.00 29.28 -0.29
N VAL A 451 39.01 30.22 0.67
CA VAL A 451 38.24 31.48 0.55
C VAL A 451 38.71 32.33 -0.62
N ALA A 452 40.03 32.42 -0.83
CA ALA A 452 40.58 33.14 -1.98
C ALA A 452 40.17 32.49 -3.31
N VAL A 453 40.17 31.15 -3.38
CA VAL A 453 39.69 30.39 -4.54
C VAL A 453 38.20 30.67 -4.79
N ALA A 454 37.35 30.58 -3.77
CA ALA A 454 35.92 30.87 -3.90
C ALA A 454 35.67 32.28 -4.45
N ARG A 455 36.39 33.28 -3.92
CA ARG A 455 36.31 34.68 -4.38
C ARG A 455 36.84 34.89 -5.80
N SER A 456 37.75 34.04 -6.26
CA SER A 456 38.22 34.09 -7.65
C SER A 456 37.16 33.63 -8.65
N HIS A 457 36.20 32.80 -8.20
CA HIS A 457 35.05 32.38 -9.00
C HIS A 457 33.91 33.40 -8.95
N ALA A 458 33.42 33.72 -7.74
CA ALA A 458 32.30 34.64 -7.57
C ALA A 458 32.56 35.64 -6.43
N GLN A 459 32.14 36.89 -6.64
CA GLN A 459 32.13 37.88 -5.57
C GLN A 459 31.11 37.47 -4.49
N PRO A 460 31.37 37.71 -3.20
CA PRO A 460 30.49 37.29 -2.12
C PRO A 460 29.01 37.70 -2.30
N GLY A 461 28.76 38.95 -2.72
CA GLY A 461 27.39 39.43 -2.96
C GLY A 461 26.67 38.74 -4.13
N ALA A 462 27.38 38.19 -5.11
CA ALA A 462 26.77 37.42 -6.20
C ALA A 462 26.35 36.03 -5.71
N LEU A 463 27.19 35.38 -4.89
CA LEU A 463 26.84 34.12 -4.25
C LEU A 463 25.69 34.30 -3.25
N ASP A 464 25.69 35.41 -2.50
CA ASP A 464 24.60 35.76 -1.59
C ASP A 464 23.27 35.86 -2.35
N GLY A 465 23.21 36.63 -3.45
CA GLY A 465 22.00 36.70 -4.28
C GLY A 465 21.58 35.36 -4.89
N TYR A 466 22.56 34.53 -5.30
CA TYR A 466 22.31 33.22 -5.89
C TYR A 466 21.70 32.22 -4.90
N LEU A 467 22.12 32.23 -3.63
CA LEU A 467 21.61 31.33 -2.59
C LEU A 467 20.39 31.87 -1.86
N GLU A 468 20.29 33.18 -1.65
CA GLU A 468 19.13 33.82 -1.00
C GLU A 468 17.84 33.59 -1.79
N ALA A 469 17.92 33.54 -3.12
CA ALA A 469 16.80 33.20 -4.00
C ALA A 469 16.24 31.78 -3.74
N TYR A 470 17.09 30.81 -3.39
CA TYR A 470 16.69 29.41 -3.17
C TYR A 470 16.31 29.12 -1.71
N VAL A 471 17.04 29.70 -0.75
CA VAL A 471 16.77 29.52 0.68
C VAL A 471 15.40 30.10 1.08
N GLY A 472 14.93 31.15 0.39
CA GLY A 472 13.61 31.74 0.61
C GLY A 472 12.43 30.86 0.14
N ASP A 473 12.58 30.14 -0.98
CA ASP A 473 11.46 29.46 -1.65
C ASP A 473 11.33 27.96 -1.30
N GLN A 474 12.41 27.26 -0.97
CA GLN A 474 12.42 25.78 -0.91
C GLN A 474 12.70 25.18 0.48
N VAL A 475 13.21 25.96 1.44
CA VAL A 475 13.78 25.40 2.68
C VAL A 475 12.76 25.27 3.82
N GLY A 476 11.59 25.90 3.73
CA GLY A 476 10.45 25.70 4.66
C GLY A 476 10.73 25.96 6.15
N GLU A 477 11.90 26.50 6.49
CA GLU A 477 12.40 26.67 7.85
C GLU A 477 12.58 28.14 8.24
N ASP A 478 12.67 28.36 9.55
CA ASP A 478 12.79 29.66 10.17
C ASP A 478 14.08 30.37 9.68
N GLN A 479 13.95 31.30 8.74
CA GLN A 479 15.05 32.09 8.17
C GLN A 479 15.94 32.71 9.26
N VAL A 480 15.32 33.02 10.41
CA VAL A 480 15.97 33.51 11.64
C VAL A 480 17.01 32.52 12.18
N TRP A 481 16.72 31.23 12.13
CA TRP A 481 17.60 30.17 12.61
C TRP A 481 18.83 30.01 11.70
N LEU A 482 18.66 30.03 10.38
CA LEU A 482 19.79 29.98 9.42
C LEU A 482 20.71 31.20 9.55
N GLN A 483 20.15 32.40 9.75
CA GLN A 483 20.93 33.61 10.00
C GLN A 483 21.73 33.53 11.31
N ARG A 484 21.16 32.90 12.35
CA ARG A 484 21.87 32.66 13.60
C ARG A 484 23.04 31.69 13.40
N LEU A 485 22.80 30.55 12.73
CA LEU A 485 23.83 29.56 12.44
C LEU A 485 24.99 30.17 11.64
N GLY A 486 24.71 30.95 10.60
CA GLY A 486 25.74 31.65 9.85
C GLY A 486 26.53 32.68 10.67
N GLY A 487 25.88 33.34 11.64
CA GLY A 487 26.55 34.22 12.60
C GLY A 487 27.53 33.46 13.51
N GLU A 488 27.14 32.28 13.97
CA GLU A 488 28.00 31.39 14.78
C GLU A 488 29.22 30.89 13.95
N ILE A 489 29.01 30.53 12.68
CA ILE A 489 30.09 30.15 11.75
C ILE A 489 31.10 31.29 11.55
N LYS A 490 30.62 32.54 11.36
CA LYS A 490 31.52 33.71 11.20
C LYS A 490 32.34 34.00 12.45
N ALA A 491 31.76 33.80 13.64
CA ALA A 491 32.47 33.98 14.90
C ALA A 491 33.63 32.99 15.03
N LEU A 492 33.46 31.77 14.49
CA LEU A 492 34.49 30.73 14.48
C LEU A 492 35.54 30.94 13.36
N CYS A 493 35.17 31.56 12.23
CA CYS A 493 36.08 31.78 11.12
C CYS A 493 35.99 33.21 10.54
N PRO A 494 36.88 34.13 10.97
CA PRO A 494 36.82 35.52 10.55
C PRO A 494 37.02 35.78 9.04
N SER A 495 37.64 34.86 8.29
CA SER A 495 37.84 35.03 6.85
C SER A 495 36.53 34.99 6.03
N LEU A 496 35.42 34.52 6.63
CA LEU A 496 34.09 34.45 6.03
C LEU A 496 33.22 35.71 6.22
N HIS A 497 33.72 36.77 6.84
CA HIS A 497 32.93 38.00 7.13
C HIS A 497 32.29 38.65 5.90
N ALA A 498 32.85 38.42 4.70
CA ALA A 498 32.38 39.02 3.45
C ALA A 498 31.08 38.40 2.90
N TYR A 499 30.67 37.22 3.35
CA TYR A 499 29.43 36.54 2.92
C TYR A 499 28.27 36.87 3.85
N SER A 500 27.02 36.76 3.41
CA SER A 500 25.86 36.97 4.29
C SER A 500 25.72 35.84 5.34
N ASN A 501 25.07 36.12 6.47
CA ASN A 501 24.81 35.06 7.46
C ASN A 501 23.85 34.00 6.89
N LEU A 502 22.90 34.41 6.04
CA LEU A 502 21.95 33.49 5.44
C LEU A 502 22.65 32.52 4.48
N THR A 503 23.60 33.02 3.68
CA THR A 503 24.44 32.21 2.79
C THR A 503 25.22 31.13 3.54
N LEU A 504 25.91 31.51 4.63
CA LEU A 504 26.71 30.55 5.40
C LEU A 504 25.84 29.52 6.12
N GLY A 505 24.70 29.93 6.66
CA GLY A 505 23.71 29.02 7.24
C GLY A 505 23.12 28.06 6.20
N GLY A 506 22.77 28.57 5.02
CA GLY A 506 22.25 27.78 3.90
C GLY A 506 23.27 26.77 3.37
N LEU A 507 24.54 27.18 3.19
CA LEU A 507 25.62 26.28 2.79
C LEU A 507 25.86 25.18 3.84
N SER A 508 25.80 25.52 5.13
CA SER A 508 25.92 24.54 6.21
C SER A 508 24.80 23.50 6.16
N LYS A 509 23.56 23.93 5.85
CA LYS A 509 22.43 23.01 5.69
C LYS A 509 22.58 22.10 4.46
N LEU A 510 22.98 22.67 3.32
CA LEU A 510 23.27 21.89 2.10
C LEU A 510 24.39 20.87 2.31
N PHE A 511 25.29 21.12 3.27
CA PHE A 511 26.39 20.22 3.59
C PHE A 511 25.99 19.06 4.53
N GLU A 512 25.10 19.28 5.51
CA GLU A 512 24.78 18.26 6.52
C GLU A 512 23.64 17.29 6.14
N GLY A 513 22.82 17.60 5.12
CA GLY A 513 21.75 16.70 4.64
C GLY A 513 20.73 16.27 5.71
N SER A 514 20.60 17.03 6.80
CA SER A 514 19.78 16.73 7.98
C SER A 514 18.64 17.72 8.14
N ASP A 515 17.45 17.23 8.52
CA ASP A 515 16.27 18.03 8.93
C ASP A 515 16.49 18.82 10.22
N SER A 516 17.66 18.69 10.86
CA SER A 516 18.10 19.50 11.99
C SER A 516 19.62 19.66 11.89
N PRO A 517 20.11 20.71 11.20
CA PRO A 517 21.53 20.91 11.07
C PRO A 517 22.11 21.32 12.43
N LYS A 518 23.22 20.71 12.82
CA LYS A 518 24.00 21.16 13.96
C LYS A 518 25.02 22.19 13.46
N PRO A 519 25.57 23.04 14.34
CA PRO A 519 26.82 23.69 13.97
C PRO A 519 27.83 22.60 13.59
N PRO A 520 28.49 22.70 12.43
CA PRO A 520 29.38 21.65 11.97
C PRO A 520 30.47 21.44 13.03
N ASP A 521 30.70 20.18 13.41
CA ASP A 521 31.73 19.81 14.40
C ASP A 521 33.13 20.34 13.97
N ASN A 522 33.30 20.65 12.68
CA ASN A 522 34.45 21.36 12.13
C ASN A 522 34.05 22.33 11.01
N VAL A 523 34.21 23.65 11.22
CA VAL A 523 33.95 24.71 10.22
C VAL A 523 34.78 24.53 8.94
N GLN A 524 35.88 23.77 8.99
CA GLN A 524 36.69 23.46 7.81
C GLN A 524 35.94 22.68 6.73
N ASP A 525 34.90 21.95 7.12
CA ASP A 525 34.13 21.13 6.19
C ASP A 525 33.19 21.99 5.31
N LEU A 526 32.98 23.27 5.62
CA LEU A 526 32.16 24.21 4.84
C LEU A 526 32.86 24.77 3.59
N PHE A 527 34.20 24.84 3.59
CA PHE A 527 34.95 25.49 2.51
C PHE A 527 34.82 24.81 1.13
N PRO A 528 34.78 23.47 1.01
CA PRO A 528 34.48 22.82 -0.25
C PRO A 528 33.14 23.26 -0.85
N ALA A 529 32.07 23.32 -0.03
CA ALA A 529 30.76 23.79 -0.49
C ALA A 529 30.82 25.25 -0.95
N LEU A 530 31.53 26.11 -0.22
CA LEU A 530 31.74 27.51 -0.58
C LEU A 530 32.42 27.65 -1.96
N VAL A 531 33.53 26.94 -2.19
CA VAL A 531 34.26 26.97 -3.47
C VAL A 531 33.38 26.50 -4.62
N VAL A 532 32.68 25.37 -4.43
CA VAL A 532 31.86 24.77 -5.49
C VAL A 532 30.67 25.64 -5.84
N MET A 533 29.94 26.16 -4.85
CA MET A 533 28.78 27.02 -5.08
C MET A 533 29.19 28.37 -5.67
N SER A 534 30.34 28.93 -5.28
CA SER A 534 30.92 30.10 -5.97
C SER A 534 31.23 29.80 -7.44
N ALA A 535 31.79 28.62 -7.75
CA ALA A 535 32.07 28.23 -9.12
C ALA A 535 30.78 28.06 -9.95
N PHE A 536 29.76 27.39 -9.41
CA PHE A 536 28.46 27.20 -10.08
C PHE A 536 27.72 28.52 -10.30
N CYS A 537 27.74 29.41 -9.32
CA CYS A 537 27.22 30.77 -9.45
C CYS A 537 27.89 31.53 -10.60
N ALA A 538 29.22 31.47 -10.69
CA ALA A 538 29.98 32.13 -11.75
C ALA A 538 29.73 31.53 -13.15
N ALA A 539 29.34 30.26 -13.21
CA ALA A 539 29.01 29.56 -14.45
C ALA A 539 27.52 29.60 -14.81
N GLU A 540 26.72 30.37 -14.05
CA GLU A 540 25.27 30.51 -14.26
C GLU A 540 24.55 29.15 -14.30
N VAL A 541 24.99 28.20 -13.49
CA VAL A 541 24.26 26.93 -13.29
C VAL A 541 22.94 27.25 -12.60
N ASP A 542 21.86 26.60 -13.00
CA ASP A 542 20.58 26.73 -12.32
C ASP A 542 20.69 26.25 -10.86
N ILE A 543 20.12 27.01 -9.92
CA ILE A 543 20.30 26.74 -8.50
C ILE A 543 19.66 25.40 -8.08
N GLU A 544 18.55 24.98 -8.71
CA GLU A 544 17.95 23.67 -8.43
C GLU A 544 18.88 22.55 -8.88
N ASP A 545 19.48 22.71 -10.07
CA ASP A 545 20.45 21.77 -10.63
C ASP A 545 21.75 21.71 -9.79
N ALA A 546 22.23 22.84 -9.27
CA ALA A 546 23.34 22.90 -8.32
C ALA A 546 23.01 22.19 -6.99
N CYS A 547 21.77 22.34 -6.52
CA CYS A 547 21.31 21.67 -5.30
C CYS A 547 21.11 20.16 -5.48
N ARG A 548 20.85 19.65 -6.70
CA ARG A 548 20.79 18.20 -6.97
C ARG A 548 22.10 17.46 -6.72
N VAL A 549 23.23 18.17 -6.74
CA VAL A 549 24.55 17.59 -6.46
C VAL A 549 25.07 17.98 -5.06
N ALA A 550 24.25 18.64 -4.25
CA ALA A 550 24.63 19.12 -2.93
C ALA A 550 24.69 17.95 -1.93
N SER A 551 25.88 17.42 -1.75
CA SER A 551 26.25 16.56 -0.64
C SER A 551 27.66 16.88 -0.19
N ALA A 552 27.98 16.62 1.08
CA ALA A 552 29.33 16.81 1.61
C ALA A 552 30.41 16.11 0.76
N GLU A 553 30.12 14.88 0.32
CA GLU A 553 31.05 14.05 -0.45
C GLU A 553 31.20 14.55 -1.90
N SER A 554 30.09 14.97 -2.54
CA SER A 554 30.13 15.60 -3.86
C SER A 554 30.90 16.92 -3.85
N PHE A 555 30.68 17.78 -2.85
CA PHE A 555 31.41 19.05 -2.75
C PHE A 555 32.91 18.85 -2.55
N LEU A 556 33.33 17.86 -1.78
CA LEU A 556 34.74 17.52 -1.61
C LEU A 556 35.39 17.13 -2.95
N LEU A 557 34.76 16.23 -3.70
CA LEU A 557 35.29 15.76 -4.97
C LEU A 557 35.34 16.88 -6.01
N VAL A 558 34.25 17.64 -6.16
CA VAL A 558 34.16 18.74 -7.13
C VAL A 558 35.16 19.85 -6.79
N CYS A 559 35.35 20.16 -5.50
CA CYS A 559 36.35 21.11 -5.05
C CYS A 559 37.78 20.65 -5.44
N GLU A 560 38.12 19.37 -5.24
CA GLU A 560 39.39 18.80 -5.70
C GLU A 560 39.56 18.92 -7.23
N MET A 561 38.52 18.62 -8.00
CA MET A 561 38.56 18.70 -9.47
C MET A 561 38.79 20.14 -9.97
N LEU A 562 38.09 21.12 -9.39
CA LEU A 562 38.24 22.54 -9.73
C LEU A 562 39.64 23.05 -9.41
N ILE A 563 40.20 22.59 -8.29
CA ILE A 563 41.44 23.13 -7.75
C ILE A 563 42.69 22.42 -8.30
N GLU A 564 42.78 21.10 -8.14
CA GLU A 564 43.98 20.32 -8.49
C GLU A 564 43.98 19.95 -9.96
N ARG A 565 42.84 19.47 -10.47
CA ARG A 565 42.72 19.01 -11.86
C ARG A 565 42.45 20.15 -12.84
N ARG A 566 42.16 21.36 -12.33
CA ARG A 566 41.84 22.57 -13.10
C ARG A 566 40.75 22.32 -14.15
N THR A 567 39.77 21.47 -13.83
CA THR A 567 38.66 21.19 -14.73
C THR A 567 37.79 22.43 -14.89
N SER A 568 37.20 22.61 -16.07
CA SER A 568 36.22 23.67 -16.27
C SER A 568 35.02 23.46 -15.34
N THR A 569 34.38 24.53 -14.88
CA THR A 569 33.19 24.44 -14.02
C THR A 569 32.09 23.59 -14.64
N LYS A 570 31.88 23.69 -15.96
CA LYS A 570 30.89 22.91 -16.69
C LYS A 570 31.18 21.41 -16.65
N THR A 571 32.45 21.02 -16.80
CA THR A 571 32.87 19.62 -16.68
C THR A 571 32.73 19.12 -15.25
N ALA A 572 33.19 19.91 -14.27
CA ALA A 572 33.09 19.56 -12.86
C ALA A 572 31.63 19.40 -12.39
N PHE A 573 30.73 20.26 -12.88
CA PHE A 573 29.29 20.13 -12.64
C PHE A 573 28.69 18.87 -13.29
N ALA A 574 29.05 18.58 -14.54
CA ALA A 574 28.58 17.36 -15.22
C ALA A 574 29.05 16.09 -14.48
N ASP A 575 30.29 16.07 -13.98
CA ASP A 575 30.85 14.96 -13.20
C ASP A 575 30.19 14.84 -11.83
N ALA A 576 29.85 15.97 -11.18
CA ALA A 576 29.07 16.00 -9.94
C ALA A 576 27.66 15.42 -10.15
N LEU A 577 27.01 15.77 -11.27
CA LEU A 577 25.69 15.25 -11.62
C LEU A 577 25.74 13.75 -11.93
N ALA A 578 26.81 13.30 -12.59
CA ALA A 578 27.05 11.88 -12.81
C ALA A 578 27.26 11.13 -11.48
N LEU A 579 27.98 11.73 -10.51
CA LEU A 579 28.14 11.18 -9.16
C LEU A 579 26.80 11.09 -8.42
N ALA A 580 25.97 12.13 -8.42
CA ALA A 580 24.66 12.10 -7.78
C ALA A 580 23.73 11.00 -8.36
N LYS A 581 23.82 10.76 -9.68
CA LYS A 581 23.15 9.64 -10.35
C LYS A 581 23.72 8.28 -9.92
N LEU A 582 25.04 8.17 -9.78
CA LEU A 582 25.70 6.97 -9.28
C LEU A 582 25.28 6.66 -7.84
N ASP A 583 25.29 7.64 -6.94
CA ASP A 583 24.86 7.47 -5.55
C ASP A 583 23.41 7.01 -5.47
N SER A 584 22.54 7.59 -6.31
CA SER A 584 21.16 7.13 -6.45
C SER A 584 21.08 5.68 -6.95
N ALA A 585 21.97 5.25 -7.85
CA ALA A 585 22.02 3.87 -8.32
C ALA A 585 22.56 2.90 -7.25
N LEU A 586 23.56 3.31 -6.48
CA LEU A 586 24.08 2.57 -5.32
C LEU A 586 23.00 2.39 -4.26
N ALA A 587 22.29 3.47 -3.89
CA ALA A 587 21.19 3.42 -2.92
C ALA A 587 20.05 2.49 -3.38
N ARG A 588 19.71 2.49 -4.68
CA ARG A 588 18.75 1.56 -5.26
C ARG A 588 19.22 0.11 -5.16
N HIS A 589 20.49 -0.16 -5.45
CA HIS A 589 21.10 -1.49 -5.29
C HIS A 589 21.04 -1.94 -3.82
N ASP A 590 21.44 -1.10 -2.87
CA ASP A 590 21.43 -1.39 -1.45
C ASP A 590 20.00 -1.65 -0.91
N GLU A 591 18.99 -0.88 -1.37
CA GLU A 591 17.59 -1.17 -1.01
C GLU A 591 17.10 -2.48 -1.65
N ALA A 592 17.51 -2.81 -2.87
CA ALA A 592 17.17 -4.08 -3.49
C ALA A 592 17.74 -5.26 -2.68
N VAL A 593 19.01 -5.20 -2.29
CA VAL A 593 19.66 -6.21 -1.44
C VAL A 593 18.97 -6.32 -0.09
N ARG A 594 18.70 -5.20 0.60
CA ARG A 594 17.96 -5.20 1.87
C ARG A 594 16.56 -5.79 1.72
N SER A 595 15.83 -5.46 0.67
CA SER A 595 14.51 -6.01 0.40
C SER A 595 14.55 -7.53 0.20
N ILE A 596 15.56 -8.05 -0.51
CA ILE A 596 15.76 -9.49 -0.71
C ILE A 596 16.09 -10.18 0.62
N GLN A 597 16.94 -9.56 1.45
CA GLN A 597 17.29 -10.10 2.78
C GLN A 597 16.07 -10.17 3.70
N ARG A 598 15.28 -9.08 3.82
CA ARG A 598 14.01 -9.07 4.58
C ARG A 598 13.06 -10.17 4.11
N TRP A 599 12.98 -10.38 2.79
CA TRP A 599 12.16 -11.46 2.23
C TRP A 599 12.66 -12.85 2.65
N ARG A 600 13.98 -13.10 2.59
CA ARG A 600 14.60 -14.37 3.02
C ARG A 600 14.40 -14.65 4.51
N GLU A 601 14.49 -13.62 5.34
CA GLU A 601 14.22 -13.72 6.79
C GLU A 601 12.77 -14.14 7.05
N GLU A 602 11.81 -13.51 6.36
CA GLU A 602 10.40 -13.86 6.46
C GLU A 602 10.13 -15.29 5.98
N ALA A 603 10.69 -15.66 4.83
CA ALA A 603 10.52 -17.01 4.30
C ALA A 603 11.13 -18.06 5.25
N SER A 604 12.28 -17.77 5.86
CA SER A 604 12.89 -18.63 6.89
C SER A 604 12.00 -18.76 8.14
N ARG A 605 11.27 -17.71 8.52
CA ARG A 605 10.28 -17.76 9.61
C ARG A 605 9.12 -18.69 9.25
N GLN A 606 8.62 -18.61 8.01
CA GLN A 606 7.58 -19.51 7.53
C GLN A 606 8.07 -20.97 7.44
N ASP A 607 9.33 -21.20 7.05
CA ASP A 607 9.93 -22.55 7.05
C ASP A 607 10.00 -23.14 8.46
N LYS A 608 10.30 -22.32 9.48
CA LYS A 608 10.27 -22.76 10.89
C LYS A 608 8.86 -23.17 11.34
N ILE A 609 7.84 -22.36 11.01
CA ILE A 609 6.43 -22.67 11.30
C ILE A 609 6.04 -24.02 10.66
N ARG A 610 6.46 -24.24 9.40
CA ARG A 610 6.25 -25.52 8.69
C ARG A 610 6.94 -26.69 9.38
N ALA A 611 8.17 -26.50 9.86
CA ALA A 611 8.94 -27.52 10.57
C ALA A 611 8.34 -27.89 11.94
N GLU A 612 7.80 -26.91 12.68
CA GLU A 612 7.08 -27.14 13.94
C GLU A 612 5.80 -27.98 13.73
N GLY A 613 5.18 -27.84 12.56
CA GLY A 613 4.19 -28.78 12.08
C GLY A 613 2.75 -28.51 12.47
N ALA A 614 2.45 -27.46 13.22
CA ALA A 614 1.06 -27.07 13.46
C ALA A 614 0.43 -26.43 12.20
N TYR A 615 1.21 -25.66 11.44
CA TYR A 615 0.73 -24.86 10.33
C TYR A 615 1.65 -24.96 9.10
N LEU A 616 1.09 -24.80 7.90
CA LEU A 616 1.86 -24.63 6.66
C LEU A 616 2.28 -23.18 6.44
N TYR A 617 1.51 -22.24 6.99
CA TYR A 617 1.75 -20.80 6.91
C TYR A 617 1.02 -20.13 8.07
N ALA A 618 1.63 -19.12 8.69
CA ALA A 618 0.93 -18.29 9.66
C ALA A 618 1.44 -16.86 9.61
N LYS A 619 0.51 -15.90 9.72
CA LYS A 619 0.82 -14.48 9.61
C LYS A 619 0.17 -13.70 10.75
N ASP A 620 0.89 -12.69 11.22
CA ASP A 620 0.43 -11.69 12.18
C ASP A 620 -0.16 -12.34 13.46
N PRO A 621 0.70 -12.79 14.39
CA PRO A 621 0.25 -13.39 15.64
C PRO A 621 -0.61 -12.40 16.43
N LEU A 622 -1.72 -12.90 16.98
CA LEU A 622 -2.68 -12.07 17.70
C LEU A 622 -2.19 -11.79 19.12
N SER A 623 -2.29 -10.52 19.53
CA SER A 623 -2.02 -10.14 20.91
C SER A 623 -3.17 -10.53 21.83
N ARG A 624 -2.83 -11.27 22.90
CA ARG A 624 -3.74 -11.54 24.03
C ARG A 624 -4.04 -10.27 24.82
N GLU A 625 -3.11 -9.32 24.85
CA GLU A 625 -3.28 -8.08 25.59
C GLU A 625 -3.91 -7.02 24.69
N LYS A 626 -4.86 -6.26 25.26
CA LYS A 626 -5.41 -5.07 24.62
C LYS A 626 -4.25 -4.11 24.30
N PRO A 627 -4.05 -3.70 23.05
CA PRO A 627 -3.01 -2.74 22.72
C PRO A 627 -3.31 -1.43 23.45
N LYS A 628 -2.26 -0.87 24.06
CA LYS A 628 -2.37 0.41 24.76
C LYS A 628 -2.71 1.49 23.74
N THR A 629 -3.73 2.29 24.03
CA THR A 629 -4.11 3.39 23.14
C THR A 629 -2.98 4.42 23.09
N MET A 630 -2.87 5.20 22.01
CA MET A 630 -1.92 6.32 21.96
C MET A 630 -2.11 7.28 23.14
N LEU A 631 -3.35 7.47 23.58
CA LEU A 631 -3.69 8.28 24.76
C LEU A 631 -3.13 7.67 26.06
N GLU A 632 -3.22 6.34 26.22
CA GLU A 632 -2.64 5.59 27.34
C GLU A 632 -1.11 5.57 27.30
N MET A 633 -0.51 5.51 26.10
CA MET A 633 0.94 5.61 25.94
C MET A 633 1.44 7.01 26.31
N VAL A 634 0.78 8.06 25.82
CA VAL A 634 1.09 9.47 26.15
C VAL A 634 0.89 9.74 27.64
N SER A 635 -0.20 9.28 28.24
CA SER A 635 -0.46 9.48 29.67
C SER A 635 0.58 8.77 30.54
N ARG A 636 1.05 7.60 30.11
CA ARG A 636 2.15 6.88 30.76
C ARG A 636 3.49 7.60 30.60
N VAL A 637 3.81 8.17 29.43
CA VAL A 637 5.02 9.00 29.25
C VAL A 637 4.97 10.26 30.12
N ARG A 638 3.80 10.90 30.26
CA ARG A 638 3.59 12.02 31.20
C ARG A 638 3.82 11.61 32.66
N SER A 639 3.46 10.37 33.03
CA SER A 639 3.69 9.85 34.38
C SER A 639 5.17 9.63 34.73
N TYR A 640 6.06 9.55 33.72
CA TYR A 640 7.52 9.46 33.91
C TYR A 640 8.22 10.83 33.95
N GLY A 641 7.47 11.94 34.06
CA GLY A 641 8.05 13.28 34.22
C GLY A 641 8.62 13.90 32.94
N HIS A 642 8.55 13.19 31.80
CA HIS A 642 8.86 13.75 30.49
C HIS A 642 7.63 14.45 29.92
N LYS A 643 7.79 15.67 29.39
CA LYS A 643 6.75 16.31 28.57
C LYS A 643 6.79 15.67 27.18
N PRO A 644 5.83 14.81 26.79
CA PRO A 644 5.73 14.42 25.39
C PRO A 644 5.43 15.67 24.57
N VAL A 645 6.22 15.92 23.53
CA VAL A 645 5.87 16.86 22.47
C VAL A 645 4.79 16.17 21.65
N LEU A 646 3.53 16.45 21.97
CA LEU A 646 2.43 16.21 21.06
C LEU A 646 2.51 17.33 20.03
N ALA A 647 2.82 16.99 18.78
CA ALA A 647 2.49 17.85 17.66
C ALA A 647 0.95 17.87 17.56
N THR A 648 0.33 18.73 18.35
CA THR A 648 -1.04 19.17 18.08
C THR A 648 -0.94 20.05 16.85
N GLN A 649 -1.22 19.47 15.68
CA GLN A 649 -1.47 20.24 14.48
C GLN A 649 -2.57 21.24 14.83
N SER A 650 -2.24 22.53 14.79
CA SER A 650 -3.11 23.56 15.34
C SER A 650 -4.07 24.00 14.24
N TRP A 651 -5.31 24.37 14.61
CA TRP A 651 -6.27 24.95 13.66
C TRP A 651 -5.74 26.21 12.97
N HIS A 652 -4.71 26.85 13.54
CA HIS A 652 -4.01 27.98 12.94
C HIS A 652 -3.23 27.60 11.66
N ASP A 653 -2.79 26.34 11.53
CA ASP A 653 -2.01 25.87 10.38
C ASP A 653 -2.87 25.77 9.10
N PHE A 654 -4.20 25.70 9.24
CA PHE A 654 -5.18 25.73 8.14
C PHE A 654 -5.61 27.15 7.73
N GLN A 655 -5.29 28.17 8.52
CA GLN A 655 -5.73 29.56 8.28
C GLN A 655 -4.65 30.44 7.64
N GLY A 656 -3.50 29.87 7.27
CA GLY A 656 -2.48 30.54 6.45
C GLY A 656 -2.97 30.74 5.01
N GLU A 657 -3.52 31.92 4.74
CA GLU A 657 -3.82 32.55 3.45
C GLU A 657 -3.69 31.69 2.17
N ALA A 658 -4.74 30.95 1.82
CA ALA A 658 -5.05 30.64 0.42
C ALA A 658 -5.76 31.85 -0.24
N ALA A 659 -5.08 33.00 -0.28
CA ALA A 659 -5.47 34.12 -1.12
C ALA A 659 -4.95 33.88 -2.55
N GLY A 660 -5.57 32.95 -3.27
CA GLY A 660 -5.20 32.65 -4.65
C GLY A 660 -6.10 31.60 -5.26
N LYS A 661 -6.93 32.00 -6.22
CA LYS A 661 -7.88 31.16 -6.94
C LYS A 661 -7.24 29.86 -7.45
N GLY A 662 -7.66 28.72 -6.90
CA GLY A 662 -7.34 27.40 -7.42
C GLY A 662 -8.17 26.33 -6.70
N ARG A 663 -9.00 25.61 -7.44
CA ARG A 663 -9.88 24.55 -6.92
C ARG A 663 -9.03 23.47 -6.24
N LEU A 664 -9.16 23.32 -4.92
CA LEU A 664 -8.73 22.12 -4.21
C LEU A 664 -9.94 21.18 -4.10
N ILE A 665 -9.85 20.01 -4.74
CA ILE A 665 -10.87 18.96 -4.73
C ILE A 665 -10.61 18.07 -3.49
N PRO A 666 -11.60 17.88 -2.59
CA PRO A 666 -11.45 16.97 -1.46
C PRO A 666 -11.39 15.50 -1.89
N LEU A 667 -10.50 14.73 -1.28
CA LEU A 667 -10.36 13.26 -1.40
C LEU A 667 -11.60 12.47 -0.92
N SER A 668 -12.67 13.13 -0.47
CA SER A 668 -13.95 12.52 -0.11
C SER A 668 -14.94 12.37 -1.29
N HIS A 669 -14.61 12.84 -2.50
CA HIS A 669 -15.46 12.67 -3.69
C HIS A 669 -15.32 11.32 -4.42
N ALA A 670 -14.65 10.33 -3.82
CA ALA A 670 -14.48 9.01 -4.41
C ALA A 670 -15.53 7.95 -3.96
N ILE A 671 -16.24 8.13 -2.83
CA ILE A 671 -17.02 7.02 -2.23
C ILE A 671 -18.55 7.26 -2.15
N ALA A 672 -19.07 8.46 -2.41
CA ALA A 672 -20.52 8.71 -2.47
C ALA A 672 -20.93 9.36 -3.79
N GLY A 673 -21.26 8.53 -4.79
CA GLY A 673 -21.74 9.01 -6.08
C GLY A 673 -21.87 7.93 -7.15
N ALA A 674 -22.67 6.88 -6.88
CA ALA A 674 -23.12 5.95 -7.93
C ALA A 674 -24.41 5.22 -7.52
N ALA A 675 -25.52 5.94 -7.39
CA ALA A 675 -26.87 5.42 -7.65
C ALA A 675 -27.85 6.61 -7.74
N THR A 676 -28.74 6.57 -8.75
CA THR A 676 -29.72 7.58 -9.20
C THR A 676 -29.05 8.77 -9.91
N ASP A 677 -29.05 8.90 -11.24
CA ASP A 677 -30.21 8.82 -12.14
C ASP A 677 -29.87 8.31 -13.55
N VAL A 678 -30.73 7.44 -14.07
CA VAL A 678 -30.91 7.21 -15.50
C VAL A 678 -32.41 7.33 -15.78
N GLY A 679 -32.79 8.38 -16.53
CA GLY A 679 -33.86 8.31 -17.52
C GLY A 679 -35.01 9.32 -17.42
N ALA A 680 -35.17 10.05 -18.53
CA ALA A 680 -36.35 10.77 -19.04
C ALA A 680 -36.59 12.17 -18.42
N ASP A 681 -36.70 13.26 -19.18
CA ASP A 681 -37.53 13.42 -20.39
C ASP A 681 -36.85 14.19 -21.54
N ALA A 682 -37.30 13.82 -22.75
CA ALA A 682 -37.15 14.60 -23.97
C ALA A 682 -38.30 15.61 -24.13
N ASP A 683 -38.01 16.66 -24.92
CA ASP A 683 -38.89 17.62 -25.59
C ASP A 683 -39.73 18.58 -24.71
N ASP A 684 -39.49 19.90 -24.83
CA ASP A 684 -40.18 20.70 -25.86
C ASP A 684 -39.75 22.20 -25.87
N SER A 685 -39.61 22.72 -27.10
CA SER A 685 -39.92 24.08 -27.56
C SER A 685 -39.06 25.33 -27.22
N ALA A 686 -38.61 25.95 -28.33
CA ALA A 686 -38.64 27.40 -28.64
C ALA A 686 -37.59 28.35 -28.05
N ALA A 687 -36.53 28.62 -28.82
CA ALA A 687 -36.27 29.89 -29.53
C ALA A 687 -34.95 29.83 -30.30
#